data_AF-A0A7W5FPE9-F1
#
_entry.id   AF-A0A7W5FPE9-F1
#
_cell.length_a   1.000
_cell.length_b   1.000
_cell.length_c   1.000
_cell.angle_alpha   90.00
_cell.angle_beta   90.00
_cell.angle_gamma   90.00
#
_symmetry.space_group_name_H-M   'P 1'
#
loop_
_entity.id
_entity.type
_entity.pdbx_description
1 polymer ?
#
loop_
_entity_poly.entity_id
_entity_poly.type
_entity_poly.pdbx_seq_one_letter_code
_entity_poly.pdbx_strand_id
1 'polypeptide(L)'
;MYSLLVGLTLIPPILLIVFGWIAGTKASRLLFSPSAPLMRKKARKLISWTFILTIPAAASCTGAALLMLDYDPVYWQDRVYVQAPLVALPLIAAWFIAVPRLLLLRRELSRYEAEAPLMAQTRAKAAHPGIVVPFQASAWGGAAVLFIALIMPAPIDWLSTAFPAALTLLVWYVLWIRHGRRSHKASNPEAVLISRPWRSAFGGLGVALFLSAIMGLFVYLAYENSRLPSRIDMASGEADFGGGSELAHVHDGSEVPEGLRVISVSDLTGPQDGEPDQTFTLTAEKKNVTLSSGTMVEAWTFNGQIPGPQLRVKQGELVEVTLVNRDIEDGATIHWHGLDVPNAEDGVAGATQDAVMPGQTHTYRFVAEQTGTFWYHSHQHSREAVSKGLFGSLIVEPADLVQPEPDTDTDAAVDEEQLEADGLTEPEINEPAAESGSDAGDEILAGADGLNSGLTLASLTLTEQSSAWTAEGEAAAETATEAETAEAPVEAVDAAAAEERDFTVMTHLWGSTFAIGANDQVQRFDVAPGTQVRMRLINTDDWVRQSYMLVGTSFQVAAIDGTDLNAPGMLTNEKLVLTTGGRYDLTFTMPDGPVYLSVAGREDLGLFLSPDGNGDIPSIPAMKAFDPLHYGEPSETAFDANSTFDRSFTMVLDNMLGFYNGTFDQLYTMNGEVFPNTPMYMVREGDLVKMTIVNRGMVDHPMHLHGHHALVLSRNGEPADGSAWWTDTLDVQPGETYEIAFRADNPGLWMDHCHNLVHAKAGMSMHLMYEGIAAPYTVGEETQNHPE
;
A
#
# COMPACT_ATOMS: atom_id res chain seq x y z
N MET A 1 -13.33 4.14 -10.03
CA MET A 1 -13.99 3.19 -10.96
C MET A 1 -13.43 1.78 -10.76
N TYR A 2 -12.11 1.61 -10.85
CA TYR A 2 -11.40 0.34 -10.66
C TYR A 2 -11.94 -0.56 -9.53
N SER A 3 -11.95 -0.08 -8.28
CA SER A 3 -12.38 -0.86 -7.11
C SER A 3 -13.81 -1.40 -7.22
N LEU A 4 -14.70 -0.66 -7.90
CA LEU A 4 -16.07 -1.12 -8.18
C LEU A 4 -16.06 -2.29 -9.18
N LEU A 5 -15.26 -2.19 -10.24
CA LEU A 5 -15.12 -3.27 -11.23
C LEU A 5 -14.47 -4.52 -10.62
N VAL A 6 -13.44 -4.37 -9.77
CA VAL A 6 -12.87 -5.47 -9.01
C VAL A 6 -13.92 -6.09 -8.08
N GLY A 7 -14.71 -5.28 -7.38
CA GLY A 7 -15.84 -5.74 -6.56
C GLY A 7 -16.86 -6.59 -7.35
N LEU A 8 -17.14 -6.22 -8.61
CA LEU A 8 -17.97 -7.02 -9.51
C LEU A 8 -17.34 -8.38 -9.89
N THR A 9 -16.02 -8.52 -9.79
CA THR A 9 -15.35 -9.81 -10.01
C THR A 9 -15.27 -10.66 -8.74
N LEU A 10 -15.13 -10.05 -7.55
CA LEU A 10 -14.91 -10.76 -6.28
C LEU A 10 -16.18 -11.15 -5.52
N ILE A 11 -17.21 -10.29 -5.50
CA ILE A 11 -18.43 -10.51 -4.70
C ILE A 11 -19.37 -11.55 -5.34
N PRO A 12 -19.65 -11.52 -6.65
CA PRO A 12 -20.59 -12.47 -7.25
C PRO A 12 -20.21 -13.96 -7.17
N PRO A 13 -18.92 -14.37 -7.20
CA PRO A 13 -18.51 -15.74 -6.91
C PRO A 13 -19.03 -16.27 -5.56
N ILE A 14 -19.09 -15.43 -4.51
CA ILE A 14 -19.66 -15.80 -3.21
C ILE A 14 -21.15 -16.18 -3.36
N LEU A 15 -21.90 -15.40 -4.14
CA LEU A 15 -23.30 -15.69 -4.45
C LEU A 15 -23.45 -16.97 -5.28
N LEU A 16 -22.52 -17.24 -6.20
CA LEU A 16 -22.50 -18.50 -6.98
C LEU A 16 -22.26 -19.72 -6.09
N ILE A 17 -21.40 -19.61 -5.07
CA ILE A 17 -21.20 -20.67 -4.07
C ILE A 17 -22.52 -20.97 -3.36
N VAL A 18 -23.16 -19.96 -2.78
CA VAL A 18 -24.39 -20.12 -1.99
C VAL A 18 -25.57 -20.59 -2.85
N PHE A 19 -25.88 -19.88 -3.93
CA PHE A 19 -27.02 -20.21 -4.78
C PHE A 19 -26.78 -21.48 -5.58
N GLY A 20 -25.55 -21.73 -6.04
CA GLY A 20 -25.18 -22.95 -6.75
C GLY A 20 -25.34 -24.17 -5.84
N TRP A 21 -24.93 -24.06 -4.58
CA TRP A 21 -25.12 -25.12 -3.59
C TRP A 21 -26.60 -25.43 -3.34
N ILE A 22 -27.42 -24.39 -3.16
CA ILE A 22 -28.87 -24.53 -2.96
C ILE A 22 -29.54 -25.16 -4.18
N ALA A 23 -29.27 -24.64 -5.38
CA ALA A 23 -29.84 -25.12 -6.63
C ALA A 23 -29.38 -26.55 -6.94
N GLY A 24 -28.10 -26.85 -6.78
CA GLY A 24 -27.51 -28.18 -6.94
C GLY A 24 -28.11 -29.19 -5.97
N THR A 25 -28.33 -28.81 -4.71
CA THR A 25 -29.02 -29.64 -3.72
C THR A 25 -30.46 -29.92 -4.15
N LYS A 26 -31.22 -28.90 -4.59
CA LYS A 26 -32.58 -29.07 -5.10
C LYS A 26 -32.63 -29.96 -6.34
N ALA A 27 -31.71 -29.79 -7.29
CA ALA A 27 -31.59 -30.60 -8.49
C ALA A 27 -31.30 -32.07 -8.13
N SER A 28 -30.36 -32.31 -7.23
CA SER A 28 -29.98 -33.65 -6.77
C SER A 28 -31.11 -34.39 -6.03
N ARG A 29 -32.13 -33.68 -5.54
CA ARG A 29 -33.31 -34.24 -4.85
C ARG A 29 -34.52 -34.38 -5.76
N LEU A 30 -34.43 -34.00 -7.03
CA LEU A 30 -35.57 -34.01 -7.96
C LEU A 30 -36.13 -35.43 -8.16
N LEU A 31 -35.28 -36.45 -8.25
CA LEU A 31 -35.69 -37.85 -8.41
C LEU A 31 -36.52 -38.41 -7.24
N PHE A 32 -36.43 -37.81 -6.05
CA PHE A 32 -37.15 -38.22 -4.85
C PHE A 32 -38.50 -37.51 -4.72
N SER A 33 -38.99 -36.90 -5.79
CA SER A 33 -40.32 -36.31 -5.79
C SER A 33 -41.38 -37.41 -5.65
N PRO A 34 -42.38 -37.24 -4.76
CA PRO A 34 -43.37 -38.26 -4.46
C PRO A 34 -44.40 -38.43 -5.58
N SER A 35 -44.67 -37.36 -6.35
CA SER A 35 -45.68 -37.36 -7.41
C SER A 35 -45.23 -36.53 -8.63
N ALA A 36 -45.86 -36.80 -9.78
CA ALA A 36 -45.59 -36.07 -11.01
C ALA A 36 -45.90 -34.56 -10.91
N PRO A 37 -47.01 -34.10 -10.29
CA PRO A 37 -47.24 -32.67 -10.07
C PRO A 37 -46.14 -31.99 -9.26
N LEU A 38 -45.64 -32.63 -8.19
CA LEU A 38 -44.59 -32.05 -7.36
C LEU A 38 -43.24 -32.01 -8.09
N MET A 39 -42.89 -33.07 -8.83
CA MET A 39 -41.68 -33.10 -9.65
C MET A 39 -41.72 -32.00 -10.71
N ARG A 40 -42.87 -31.80 -11.38
CA ARG A 40 -43.07 -30.75 -12.38
C ARG A 40 -42.92 -29.35 -11.79
N LYS A 41 -43.44 -29.12 -10.57
CA LYS A 41 -43.27 -27.85 -9.82
C LYS A 41 -41.80 -27.61 -9.46
N LYS A 42 -41.09 -28.62 -8.95
CA LYS A 42 -39.66 -28.51 -8.62
C LYS A 42 -38.79 -28.28 -9.85
N ALA A 43 -39.08 -28.96 -10.97
CA ALA A 43 -38.40 -28.74 -12.24
C ALA A 43 -38.61 -27.31 -12.77
N ARG A 44 -39.83 -26.74 -12.63
CA ARG A 44 -40.08 -25.32 -12.94
C ARG A 44 -39.23 -24.40 -12.07
N LYS A 45 -39.17 -24.66 -10.76
CA LYS A 45 -38.34 -23.86 -9.85
C LYS A 45 -36.86 -23.93 -10.23
N LEU A 46 -36.34 -25.08 -10.67
CA LEU A 46 -34.95 -25.21 -11.13
C LEU A 46 -34.67 -24.36 -12.37
N ILE A 47 -35.62 -24.23 -13.30
CA ILE A 47 -35.49 -23.28 -14.41
C ILE A 47 -35.38 -21.84 -13.88
N SER A 48 -36.17 -21.47 -12.87
CA SER A 48 -36.04 -20.16 -12.21
C SER A 48 -34.69 -19.99 -11.51
N TRP A 49 -34.12 -21.04 -10.91
CA TRP A 49 -32.77 -20.99 -10.32
C TRP A 49 -31.68 -20.74 -11.35
N THR A 50 -31.84 -21.18 -12.61
CA THR A 50 -30.89 -20.85 -13.68
C THR A 50 -30.79 -19.34 -13.89
N PHE A 51 -31.91 -18.60 -13.84
CA PHE A 51 -31.88 -17.14 -13.90
C PHE A 51 -31.18 -16.52 -12.69
N ILE A 52 -31.45 -17.01 -11.48
CA ILE A 52 -30.81 -16.52 -10.24
C ILE A 52 -29.29 -16.66 -10.32
N LEU A 53 -28.78 -17.78 -10.87
CA LEU A 53 -27.34 -17.99 -11.04
C LEU A 53 -26.74 -17.16 -12.19
N THR A 54 -27.56 -16.78 -13.17
CA THR A 54 -27.08 -16.00 -14.33
C THR A 54 -26.68 -14.60 -13.89
N ILE A 55 -27.40 -14.00 -12.93
CA ILE A 55 -27.12 -12.64 -12.44
C ILE A 55 -25.68 -12.50 -11.92
N PRO A 56 -25.23 -13.27 -10.90
CA PRO A 56 -23.87 -13.12 -10.40
C PRO A 56 -22.80 -13.55 -11.40
N ALA A 57 -23.02 -14.61 -12.18
CA ALA A 57 -22.04 -14.99 -13.21
C ALA A 57 -21.89 -13.93 -14.31
N ALA A 58 -23.00 -13.33 -14.75
CA ALA A 58 -22.97 -12.22 -15.69
C ALA A 58 -22.25 -11.01 -15.09
N ALA A 59 -22.51 -10.67 -13.83
CA ALA A 59 -21.81 -9.59 -13.14
C ALA A 59 -20.28 -9.80 -13.12
N SER A 60 -19.80 -11.01 -12.78
CA SER A 60 -18.36 -11.33 -12.85
C SER A 60 -17.78 -11.20 -14.25
N CYS A 61 -18.44 -11.76 -15.26
CA CYS A 61 -17.98 -11.67 -16.65
C CYS A 61 -18.00 -10.23 -17.18
N THR A 62 -19.01 -9.44 -16.78
CA THR A 62 -19.11 -8.03 -17.14
C THR A 62 -18.02 -7.21 -16.46
N GLY A 63 -17.74 -7.43 -15.17
CA GLY A 63 -16.63 -6.77 -14.48
C GLY A 63 -15.29 -7.05 -15.16
N ALA A 64 -15.00 -8.31 -15.48
CA ALA A 64 -13.80 -8.70 -16.21
C ALA A 64 -13.72 -8.08 -17.61
N ALA A 65 -14.84 -8.01 -18.33
CA ALA A 65 -14.88 -7.40 -19.66
C ALA A 65 -14.71 -5.87 -19.63
N LEU A 66 -15.26 -5.19 -18.62
CA LEU A 66 -15.08 -3.74 -18.45
C LEU A 66 -13.64 -3.40 -18.07
N LEU A 67 -13.02 -4.19 -17.17
CA LEU A 67 -11.59 -4.06 -16.89
C LEU A 67 -10.75 -4.24 -18.17
N MET A 68 -11.12 -5.17 -19.04
CA MET A 68 -10.45 -5.38 -20.33
C MET A 68 -10.55 -4.19 -21.31
N LEU A 69 -11.59 -3.37 -21.19
CA LEU A 69 -11.80 -2.22 -22.07
C LEU A 69 -11.05 -0.97 -21.59
N ASP A 70 -10.96 -0.79 -20.27
CA ASP A 70 -10.50 0.46 -19.68
C ASP A 70 -9.09 0.38 -19.06
N TYR A 71 -8.55 -0.84 -18.86
CA TYR A 71 -7.28 -1.06 -18.16
C TYR A 71 -6.31 -1.97 -18.94
N ASP A 72 -5.02 -1.82 -18.63
CA ASP A 72 -3.95 -2.65 -19.20
C ASP A 72 -4.12 -4.14 -18.86
N PRO A 73 -3.55 -5.05 -19.68
CA PRO A 73 -3.69 -6.49 -19.50
C PRO A 73 -3.40 -7.02 -18.09
N VAL A 74 -2.43 -6.43 -17.39
CA VAL A 74 -2.07 -6.80 -16.00
C VAL A 74 -3.27 -6.77 -15.04
N TYR A 75 -4.26 -5.91 -15.29
CA TYR A 75 -5.46 -5.76 -14.46
C TYR A 75 -6.56 -6.79 -14.73
N TRP A 76 -6.54 -7.53 -15.84
CA TRP A 76 -7.70 -8.36 -16.23
C TRP A 76 -7.37 -9.75 -16.78
N GLN A 77 -6.11 -10.07 -17.09
CA GLN A 77 -5.74 -11.33 -17.73
C GLN A 77 -6.23 -12.58 -16.97
N ASP A 78 -6.02 -12.67 -15.65
CA ASP A 78 -6.55 -13.78 -14.84
C ASP A 78 -8.08 -13.79 -14.83
N ARG A 79 -8.68 -12.61 -14.69
CA ARG A 79 -10.13 -12.44 -14.61
C ARG A 79 -10.81 -12.92 -15.89
N VAL A 80 -10.23 -12.65 -17.05
CA VAL A 80 -10.76 -13.04 -18.37
C VAL A 80 -10.38 -14.47 -18.75
N TYR A 81 -9.11 -14.87 -18.60
CA TYR A 81 -8.64 -16.16 -19.11
C TYR A 81 -8.88 -17.32 -18.15
N VAL A 82 -9.03 -17.05 -16.84
CA VAL A 82 -9.20 -18.09 -15.82
C VAL A 82 -10.55 -17.95 -15.13
N GLN A 83 -10.82 -16.79 -14.52
CA GLN A 83 -11.97 -16.66 -13.63
C GLN A 83 -13.30 -16.70 -14.40
N ALA A 84 -13.43 -15.94 -15.48
CA ALA A 84 -14.64 -15.87 -16.29
C ALA A 84 -15.06 -17.25 -16.86
N PRO A 85 -14.16 -18.07 -17.45
CA PRO A 85 -14.49 -19.43 -17.87
C PRO A 85 -15.02 -20.32 -16.74
N LEU A 86 -14.45 -20.24 -15.54
CA LEU A 86 -14.85 -21.05 -14.38
C LEU A 86 -16.29 -20.75 -13.92
N VAL A 87 -16.79 -19.52 -14.11
CA VAL A 87 -18.18 -19.16 -13.79
C VAL A 87 -19.12 -19.26 -15.00
N ALA A 88 -18.64 -19.02 -16.23
CA ALA A 88 -19.45 -19.04 -17.44
C ALA A 88 -19.80 -20.46 -17.92
N LEU A 89 -18.85 -21.40 -17.91
CA LEU A 89 -19.06 -22.75 -18.42
C LEU A 89 -20.19 -23.51 -17.69
N PRO A 90 -20.29 -23.50 -16.34
CA PRO A 90 -21.41 -24.10 -15.64
C PRO A 90 -22.76 -23.49 -16.01
N LEU A 91 -22.79 -22.18 -16.28
CA LEU A 91 -24.00 -21.43 -16.64
C LEU A 91 -24.44 -21.74 -18.07
N ILE A 92 -23.51 -21.80 -19.01
CA ILE A 92 -23.75 -22.27 -20.37
C ILE A 92 -24.32 -23.69 -20.32
N ALA A 93 -23.72 -24.58 -19.53
CA ALA A 93 -24.27 -25.92 -19.33
C ALA A 93 -25.67 -25.88 -18.68
N ALA A 94 -25.94 -24.99 -17.74
CA ALA A 94 -27.26 -24.89 -17.12
C ALA A 94 -28.33 -24.50 -18.17
N TRP A 95 -28.04 -23.52 -19.03
CA TRP A 95 -28.94 -23.05 -20.07
C TRP A 95 -29.10 -24.01 -21.24
N PHE A 96 -28.02 -24.60 -21.74
CA PHE A 96 -28.05 -25.40 -22.97
C PHE A 96 -28.15 -26.91 -22.71
N ILE A 97 -27.85 -27.39 -21.50
CA ILE A 97 -27.91 -28.81 -21.14
C ILE A 97 -29.04 -29.08 -20.14
N ALA A 98 -29.13 -28.33 -19.05
CA ALA A 98 -30.08 -28.60 -17.97
C ALA A 98 -31.50 -28.09 -18.30
N VAL A 99 -31.67 -26.85 -18.73
CA VAL A 99 -32.99 -26.25 -19.01
C VAL A 99 -33.78 -27.04 -20.08
N PRO A 100 -33.21 -27.43 -21.25
CA PRO A 100 -33.92 -28.24 -22.24
C PRO A 100 -34.36 -29.58 -21.66
N ARG A 101 -33.51 -30.24 -20.87
CA ARG A 101 -33.85 -31.51 -20.20
C ARG A 101 -34.95 -31.33 -19.16
N LEU A 102 -34.93 -30.23 -18.40
CA LEU A 102 -35.98 -29.89 -17.44
C LEU A 102 -37.32 -29.58 -18.13
N LEU A 103 -37.30 -28.90 -19.28
CA LEU A 103 -38.50 -28.64 -20.09
C LEU A 103 -39.09 -29.93 -20.67
N LEU A 104 -38.24 -30.80 -21.23
CA LEU A 104 -38.65 -32.12 -21.72
C LEU A 104 -39.24 -32.98 -20.59
N LEU A 105 -38.57 -33.02 -19.44
CA LEU A 105 -39.07 -33.71 -18.25
C LEU A 105 -40.44 -33.15 -17.80
N ARG A 106 -40.62 -31.83 -17.80
CA ARG A 106 -41.92 -31.21 -17.46
C ARG A 106 -43.03 -31.55 -18.45
N ARG A 107 -42.71 -31.68 -19.75
CA ARG A 107 -43.65 -32.07 -20.81
C ARG A 107 -44.04 -33.55 -20.71
N GLU A 108 -43.11 -34.40 -20.32
CA GLU A 108 -43.40 -35.80 -20.02
C GLU A 108 -44.31 -35.92 -18.79
N LEU A 109 -43.98 -35.22 -17.70
CA LEU A 109 -44.73 -35.22 -16.45
C LEU A 109 -46.15 -34.65 -16.58
N SER A 110 -46.44 -33.82 -17.59
CA SER A 110 -47.80 -33.33 -17.82
C SER A 110 -48.75 -34.38 -18.39
N ARG A 111 -48.22 -35.53 -18.84
CA ARG A 111 -49.01 -36.66 -19.34
C ARG A 111 -49.34 -37.70 -18.26
N TYR A 112 -48.78 -37.54 -17.06
CA TYR A 112 -49.08 -38.40 -15.92
C TYR A 112 -50.41 -37.97 -15.27
N GLU A 113 -51.23 -38.95 -14.87
CA GLU A 113 -52.31 -38.72 -13.92
C GLU A 113 -51.73 -38.30 -12.56
N ALA A 114 -52.47 -37.48 -11.81
CA ALA A 114 -51.97 -36.81 -10.61
C ALA A 114 -51.45 -37.79 -9.53
N GLU A 115 -52.06 -38.98 -9.44
CA GLU A 115 -51.76 -40.01 -8.44
C GLU A 115 -50.98 -41.21 -9.00
N ALA A 116 -50.70 -41.24 -10.31
CA ALA A 116 -49.98 -42.34 -10.92
C ALA A 116 -48.52 -42.44 -10.41
N PRO A 117 -48.01 -43.65 -10.14
CA PRO A 117 -46.63 -43.83 -9.70
C PRO A 117 -45.65 -43.43 -10.79
N LEU A 118 -44.59 -42.72 -10.41
CA LEU A 118 -43.53 -42.31 -11.34
C LEU A 118 -42.73 -43.51 -11.84
N MET A 119 -42.59 -43.64 -13.17
CA MET A 119 -41.78 -44.68 -13.78
C MET A 119 -40.29 -44.51 -13.44
N ALA A 120 -39.57 -45.64 -13.37
CA ALA A 120 -38.12 -45.66 -13.14
C ALA A 120 -37.35 -44.82 -14.17
N GLN A 121 -37.74 -44.89 -15.45
CA GLN A 121 -37.14 -44.08 -16.52
C GLN A 121 -37.30 -42.58 -16.28
N THR A 122 -38.47 -42.12 -15.82
CA THR A 122 -38.70 -40.70 -15.50
C THR A 122 -37.84 -40.25 -14.32
N ARG A 123 -37.65 -41.10 -13.30
CA ARG A 123 -36.72 -40.84 -12.18
C ARG A 123 -35.26 -40.81 -12.63
N ALA A 124 -34.86 -41.68 -13.56
CA ALA A 124 -33.54 -41.69 -14.16
C ALA A 124 -33.24 -40.38 -14.92
N LYS A 125 -34.21 -39.91 -15.73
CA LYS A 125 -34.11 -38.60 -16.40
C LYS A 125 -33.98 -37.45 -15.40
N ALA A 126 -34.74 -37.47 -14.30
CA ALA A 126 -34.64 -36.47 -13.23
C ALA A 126 -33.30 -36.51 -12.46
N ALA A 127 -32.61 -37.65 -12.45
CA ALA A 127 -31.29 -37.83 -11.84
C ALA A 127 -30.13 -37.68 -12.83
N HIS A 128 -30.40 -37.36 -14.10
CA HIS A 128 -29.38 -37.28 -15.14
C HIS A 128 -28.30 -36.23 -14.80
N PRO A 129 -27.00 -36.50 -15.00
CA PRO A 129 -25.93 -35.58 -14.64
C PRO A 129 -26.09 -34.20 -15.29
N GLY A 130 -26.52 -34.16 -16.56
CA GLY A 130 -26.86 -32.91 -17.25
C GLY A 130 -28.00 -32.07 -16.65
N ILE A 131 -28.77 -32.56 -15.67
CA ILE A 131 -29.72 -31.74 -14.89
C ILE A 131 -29.10 -31.25 -13.58
N VAL A 132 -28.17 -32.00 -12.99
CA VAL A 132 -27.67 -31.75 -11.62
C VAL A 132 -26.31 -31.05 -11.61
N VAL A 133 -25.38 -31.54 -12.43
CA VAL A 133 -23.97 -31.09 -12.44
C VAL A 133 -23.84 -29.61 -12.76
N PRO A 134 -24.55 -29.00 -13.74
CA PRO A 134 -24.38 -27.57 -14.02
C PRO A 134 -24.61 -26.66 -12.81
N PHE A 135 -25.61 -26.97 -11.97
CA PHE A 135 -25.89 -26.21 -10.75
C PHE A 135 -24.82 -26.43 -9.67
N GLN A 136 -24.33 -27.66 -9.49
CA GLN A 136 -23.26 -27.94 -8.52
C GLN A 136 -21.90 -27.39 -8.98
N ALA A 137 -21.63 -27.45 -10.28
CA ALA A 137 -20.43 -26.89 -10.91
C ALA A 137 -20.39 -25.38 -10.76
N SER A 138 -21.55 -24.69 -10.75
CA SER A 138 -21.60 -23.23 -10.49
C SER A 138 -21.04 -22.88 -9.11
N ALA A 139 -21.34 -23.69 -8.08
CA ALA A 139 -20.80 -23.47 -6.74
C ALA A 139 -19.29 -23.70 -6.66
N TRP A 140 -18.81 -24.76 -7.29
CA TRP A 140 -17.37 -25.06 -7.34
C TRP A 140 -16.59 -24.07 -8.21
N GLY A 141 -17.18 -23.58 -9.31
CA GLY A 141 -16.60 -22.50 -10.12
C GLY A 141 -16.46 -21.21 -9.30
N GLY A 142 -17.50 -20.82 -8.57
CA GLY A 142 -17.42 -19.66 -7.66
C GLY A 142 -16.37 -19.84 -6.55
N ALA A 143 -16.26 -21.03 -5.96
CA ALA A 143 -15.24 -21.32 -4.94
C ALA A 143 -13.81 -21.27 -5.50
N ALA A 144 -13.60 -21.79 -6.71
CA ALA A 144 -12.31 -21.77 -7.38
C ALA A 144 -11.88 -20.34 -7.73
N VAL A 145 -12.80 -19.51 -8.24
CA VAL A 145 -12.54 -18.09 -8.51
C VAL A 145 -12.19 -17.35 -7.22
N LEU A 146 -12.94 -17.57 -6.14
CA LEU A 146 -12.64 -16.93 -4.86
C LEU A 146 -11.29 -17.35 -4.30
N PHE A 147 -10.92 -18.63 -4.42
CA PHE A 147 -9.60 -19.11 -4.04
C PHE A 147 -8.49 -18.44 -4.87
N ILE A 148 -8.65 -18.41 -6.19
CA ILE A 148 -7.66 -17.79 -7.09
C ILE A 148 -7.48 -16.32 -6.74
N ALA A 149 -8.58 -15.58 -6.57
CA ALA A 149 -8.53 -14.15 -6.35
C ALA A 149 -8.05 -13.73 -4.95
N LEU A 150 -8.04 -14.64 -3.97
CA LEU A 150 -7.59 -14.34 -2.60
C LEU A 150 -6.22 -14.91 -2.26
N ILE A 151 -5.73 -15.91 -3.00
CA ILE A 151 -4.53 -16.67 -2.61
C ILE A 151 -3.45 -16.64 -3.69
N MET A 152 -3.81 -16.41 -4.95
CA MET A 152 -2.84 -16.48 -6.03
C MET A 152 -2.17 -15.12 -6.25
N PRO A 153 -0.83 -15.08 -6.28
CA PRO A 153 -0.08 -13.84 -6.39
C PRO A 153 -0.15 -13.20 -7.79
N ALA A 154 0.36 -11.97 -7.89
CA ALA A 154 0.45 -11.17 -9.11
C ALA A 154 1.87 -10.63 -9.31
N PRO A 155 2.52 -10.78 -10.48
CA PRO A 155 2.01 -11.34 -11.73
C PRO A 155 1.60 -12.80 -11.63
N ILE A 156 0.72 -13.21 -12.53
CA ILE A 156 0.16 -14.56 -12.52
C ILE A 156 1.24 -15.57 -12.91
N ASP A 157 1.60 -16.47 -11.99
CA ASP A 157 2.19 -17.74 -12.39
C ASP A 157 1.10 -18.64 -12.98
N TRP A 158 1.16 -18.81 -14.30
CA TRP A 158 0.22 -19.64 -15.05
C TRP A 158 0.23 -21.10 -14.62
N LEU A 159 1.36 -21.63 -14.16
CA LEU A 159 1.46 -23.02 -13.73
C LEU A 159 0.70 -23.23 -12.42
N SER A 160 0.99 -22.39 -11.42
CA SER A 160 0.31 -22.43 -10.12
C SER A 160 -1.18 -22.13 -10.25
N THR A 161 -1.57 -21.23 -11.15
CA THR A 161 -2.99 -20.88 -11.41
C THR A 161 -3.74 -21.97 -12.17
N ALA A 162 -3.07 -22.73 -13.04
CA ALA A 162 -3.69 -23.83 -13.78
C ALA A 162 -4.11 -24.98 -12.87
N PHE A 163 -3.41 -25.21 -11.75
CA PHE A 163 -3.72 -26.29 -10.81
C PHE A 163 -5.13 -26.21 -10.19
N PRO A 164 -5.55 -25.11 -9.53
CA PRO A 164 -6.90 -25.01 -8.97
C PRO A 164 -7.99 -25.06 -10.05
N ALA A 165 -7.72 -24.51 -11.25
CA ALA A 165 -8.62 -24.63 -12.39
C ALA A 165 -8.78 -26.09 -12.84
N ALA A 166 -7.67 -26.84 -13.00
CA ALA A 166 -7.68 -28.25 -13.37
C ALA A 166 -8.36 -29.12 -12.31
N LEU A 167 -8.11 -28.86 -11.03
CA LEU A 167 -8.79 -29.53 -9.91
C LEU A 167 -10.31 -29.30 -9.98
N THR A 168 -10.74 -28.09 -10.30
CA THR A 168 -12.16 -27.75 -10.48
C THR A 168 -12.80 -28.53 -11.62
N LEU A 169 -12.11 -28.65 -12.76
CA LEU A 169 -12.55 -29.47 -13.90
C LEU A 169 -12.64 -30.95 -13.53
N LEU A 170 -11.68 -31.47 -12.76
CA LEU A 170 -11.71 -32.83 -12.24
C LEU A 170 -12.92 -33.06 -11.32
N VAL A 171 -13.22 -32.12 -10.42
CA VAL A 171 -14.42 -32.17 -9.56
C VAL A 171 -15.69 -32.23 -10.42
N TRP A 172 -15.79 -31.40 -11.46
CA TRP A 172 -16.94 -31.43 -12.38
C TRP A 172 -17.09 -32.79 -13.07
N TYR A 173 -15.98 -33.37 -13.54
CA TYR A 173 -15.95 -34.70 -14.15
C TYR A 173 -16.37 -35.81 -13.18
N VAL A 174 -15.87 -35.80 -11.94
CA VAL A 174 -16.25 -36.77 -10.90
C VAL A 174 -17.74 -36.64 -10.54
N LEU A 175 -18.26 -35.41 -10.43
CA LEU A 175 -19.69 -35.17 -10.23
C LEU A 175 -20.53 -35.73 -11.38
N TRP A 176 -20.06 -35.58 -12.62
CA TRP A 176 -20.70 -36.17 -13.80
C TRP A 176 -20.78 -37.69 -13.73
N ILE A 177 -19.67 -38.37 -13.44
CA ILE A 177 -19.64 -39.83 -13.27
C ILE A 177 -20.58 -40.26 -12.12
N ARG A 178 -20.51 -39.58 -10.98
CA ARG A 178 -21.33 -39.90 -9.79
C ARG A 178 -22.82 -39.83 -10.09
N HIS A 179 -23.28 -38.76 -10.73
CA HIS A 179 -24.70 -38.62 -11.09
C HIS A 179 -25.09 -39.48 -12.30
N GLY A 180 -24.16 -39.79 -13.20
CA GLY A 180 -24.35 -40.81 -14.24
C GLY A 180 -24.66 -42.19 -13.64
N ARG A 181 -23.83 -42.66 -12.70
CA ARG A 181 -24.07 -43.90 -11.95
C ARG A 181 -25.39 -43.88 -11.18
N ARG A 182 -25.73 -42.72 -10.59
CA ARG A 182 -27.00 -42.53 -9.88
C ARG A 182 -28.21 -42.59 -10.81
N SER A 183 -28.12 -41.97 -11.99
CA SER A 183 -29.16 -42.01 -13.02
C SER A 183 -29.37 -43.43 -13.54
N HIS A 184 -28.29 -44.16 -13.82
CA HIS A 184 -28.33 -45.57 -14.21
C HIS A 184 -28.94 -46.47 -13.11
N LYS A 185 -28.63 -46.23 -11.84
CA LYS A 185 -29.28 -46.95 -10.74
C LYS A 185 -30.78 -46.67 -10.69
N ALA A 186 -31.18 -45.42 -10.94
CA ALA A 186 -32.58 -45.01 -10.93
C ALA A 186 -33.40 -45.53 -12.12
N SER A 187 -32.76 -45.99 -13.20
CA SER A 187 -33.47 -46.60 -14.34
C SER A 187 -33.90 -48.04 -14.11
N ASN A 188 -33.36 -48.72 -13.08
CA ASN A 188 -33.78 -50.07 -12.72
C ASN A 188 -35.11 -50.01 -11.93
N PRO A 189 -36.21 -50.64 -12.40
CA PRO A 189 -37.51 -50.66 -11.72
C PRO A 189 -37.48 -51.28 -10.32
N GLU A 190 -36.58 -52.23 -10.09
CA GLU A 190 -36.42 -52.93 -8.81
C GLU A 190 -35.49 -52.17 -7.85
N ALA A 191 -34.85 -51.09 -8.30
CA ALA A 191 -33.95 -50.33 -7.46
C ALA A 191 -34.71 -49.59 -6.36
N VAL A 192 -34.40 -49.95 -5.13
CA VAL A 192 -34.90 -49.26 -3.93
C VAL A 192 -34.20 -47.90 -3.80
N LEU A 193 -34.89 -46.85 -4.26
CA LEU A 193 -34.46 -45.45 -4.19
C LEU A 193 -34.81 -44.84 -2.82
N ILE A 194 -34.09 -45.22 -1.77
CA ILE A 194 -34.24 -44.59 -0.46
C ILE A 194 -33.39 -43.33 -0.42
N SER A 195 -34.01 -42.18 -0.15
CA SER A 195 -33.27 -41.04 0.38
C SER A 195 -32.76 -41.44 1.76
N ARG A 196 -31.49 -41.84 1.87
CA ARG A 196 -30.83 -42.07 3.16
C ARG A 196 -30.02 -40.83 3.50
N PRO A 197 -30.63 -39.76 4.03
CA PRO A 197 -29.91 -38.52 4.34
C PRO A 197 -28.68 -38.80 5.21
N TRP A 198 -28.81 -39.73 6.17
CA TRP A 198 -27.74 -40.18 7.04
C TRP A 198 -26.55 -40.85 6.31
N ARG A 199 -26.76 -41.72 5.32
CA ARG A 199 -25.63 -42.34 4.58
C ARG A 199 -24.89 -41.33 3.69
N SER A 200 -25.62 -40.38 3.10
CA SER A 200 -25.00 -39.25 2.40
C SER A 200 -24.30 -38.28 3.36
N ALA A 201 -24.80 -38.15 4.58
CA ALA A 201 -24.18 -37.33 5.63
C ALA A 201 -22.89 -37.98 6.15
N PHE A 202 -22.87 -39.29 6.46
CA PHE A 202 -21.65 -39.99 6.90
C PHE A 202 -20.59 -40.10 5.80
N GLY A 203 -20.99 -40.40 4.56
CA GLY A 203 -20.06 -40.37 3.42
C GLY A 203 -19.57 -38.96 3.09
N GLY A 204 -20.44 -37.95 3.25
CA GLY A 204 -20.07 -36.55 3.11
C GLY A 204 -19.14 -36.07 4.23
N LEU A 205 -19.35 -36.54 5.46
CA LEU A 205 -18.51 -36.26 6.62
C LEU A 205 -17.11 -36.87 6.45
N GLY A 206 -17.01 -38.11 5.98
CA GLY A 206 -15.70 -38.72 5.69
C GLY A 206 -14.91 -37.96 4.62
N VAL A 207 -15.58 -37.52 3.54
CA VAL A 207 -14.96 -36.67 2.51
C VAL A 207 -14.60 -35.30 3.08
N ALA A 208 -15.49 -34.69 3.87
CA ALA A 208 -15.22 -33.40 4.50
C ALA A 208 -14.01 -33.47 5.43
N LEU A 209 -13.93 -34.49 6.31
CA LEU A 209 -12.79 -34.70 7.19
C LEU A 209 -11.49 -34.94 6.41
N PHE A 210 -11.54 -35.71 5.31
CA PHE A 210 -10.37 -35.90 4.44
C PHE A 210 -9.91 -34.60 3.78
N LEU A 211 -10.84 -33.82 3.23
CA LEU A 211 -10.53 -32.52 2.64
C LEU A 211 -10.05 -31.51 3.68
N SER A 212 -10.62 -31.52 4.89
CA SER A 212 -10.16 -30.70 6.02
C SER A 212 -8.77 -31.11 6.50
N ALA A 213 -8.44 -32.41 6.50
CA ALA A 213 -7.09 -32.88 6.84
C ALA A 213 -6.06 -32.45 5.78
N ILE A 214 -6.41 -32.56 4.49
CA ILE A 214 -5.57 -32.05 3.40
C ILE A 214 -5.39 -30.54 3.52
N MET A 215 -6.48 -29.79 3.71
CA MET A 215 -6.43 -28.34 3.90
C MET A 215 -5.58 -27.97 5.12
N GLY A 216 -5.75 -28.68 6.23
CA GLY A 216 -4.95 -28.49 7.44
C GLY A 216 -3.46 -28.75 7.21
N LEU A 217 -3.10 -29.74 6.39
CA LEU A 217 -1.71 -29.97 5.97
C LEU A 217 -1.18 -28.80 5.13
N PHE A 218 -1.95 -28.31 4.15
CA PHE A 218 -1.53 -27.16 3.34
C PHE A 218 -1.39 -25.89 4.17
N VAL A 219 -2.31 -25.63 5.09
CA VAL A 219 -2.24 -24.51 6.04
C VAL A 219 -1.00 -24.65 6.95
N TYR A 220 -0.73 -25.85 7.45
CA TYR A 220 0.46 -26.12 8.27
C TYR A 220 1.76 -25.89 7.48
N LEU A 221 1.83 -26.37 6.24
CA LEU A 221 2.99 -26.15 5.37
C LEU A 221 3.16 -24.67 5.02
N ALA A 222 2.07 -23.94 4.74
CA ALA A 222 2.12 -22.51 4.50
C ALA A 222 2.61 -21.74 5.74
N TYR A 223 2.13 -22.12 6.92
CA TYR A 223 2.60 -21.58 8.19
C TYR A 223 4.10 -21.82 8.39
N GLU A 224 4.58 -23.06 8.27
CA GLU A 224 6.01 -23.36 8.47
C GLU A 224 6.90 -22.68 7.41
N ASN A 225 6.47 -22.66 6.15
CA ASN A 225 7.23 -22.04 5.05
C ASN A 225 7.27 -20.50 5.15
N SER A 226 6.35 -19.88 5.88
CA SER A 226 6.33 -18.43 6.08
C SER A 226 7.29 -17.94 7.15
N ARG A 227 7.85 -18.84 7.98
CA ARG A 227 8.71 -18.46 9.09
C ARG A 227 10.03 -17.94 8.56
N LEU A 228 10.40 -16.75 9.01
CA LEU A 228 11.66 -16.15 8.63
C LEU A 228 12.82 -16.90 9.32
N PRO A 229 13.97 -17.07 8.64
CA PRO A 229 15.16 -17.57 9.31
C PRO A 229 15.65 -16.54 10.33
N SER A 230 16.43 -16.98 11.31
CA SER A 230 16.97 -16.09 12.36
C SER A 230 18.01 -15.09 11.85
N ARG A 231 18.51 -15.29 10.63
CA ARG A 231 19.46 -14.45 9.91
C ARG A 231 19.11 -14.43 8.43
N ILE A 232 18.96 -13.24 7.87
CA ILE A 232 18.67 -12.95 6.47
C ILE A 232 19.72 -11.96 5.98
N ASP A 233 20.37 -12.28 4.87
CA ASP A 233 21.19 -11.32 4.13
C ASP A 233 20.28 -10.54 3.18
N MET A 234 20.24 -9.21 3.32
CA MET A 234 19.41 -8.32 2.48
C MET A 234 19.86 -8.32 1.02
N ALA A 235 21.10 -8.73 0.75
CA ALA A 235 21.64 -8.94 -0.58
C ALA A 235 21.37 -10.37 -1.11
N SER A 236 20.64 -11.20 -0.36
CA SER A 236 20.29 -12.56 -0.78
C SER A 236 18.84 -12.60 -1.27
N GLY A 237 18.65 -12.91 -2.55
CA GLY A 237 17.33 -12.92 -3.18
C GLY A 237 17.40 -13.29 -4.65
N GLU A 238 16.24 -13.40 -5.30
CA GLU A 238 16.16 -13.51 -6.75
C GLU A 238 16.54 -12.17 -7.38
N ALA A 239 17.52 -12.18 -8.28
CA ALA A 239 17.96 -10.99 -9.01
C ALA A 239 17.12 -10.81 -10.28
N ASP A 240 16.53 -9.62 -10.46
CA ASP A 240 15.94 -9.17 -11.71
C ASP A 240 16.82 -8.07 -12.30
N PHE A 241 17.20 -8.20 -13.57
CA PHE A 241 18.08 -7.28 -14.28
C PHE A 241 17.34 -6.34 -15.24
N GLY A 242 16.00 -6.38 -15.27
CA GLY A 242 15.17 -5.43 -16.01
C GLY A 242 15.43 -5.44 -17.51
N GLY A 243 15.71 -6.62 -18.08
CA GLY A 243 16.03 -6.80 -19.50
C GLY A 243 17.46 -6.40 -19.92
N GLY A 244 18.28 -5.86 -19.00
CA GLY A 244 19.69 -5.60 -19.25
C GLY A 244 20.56 -6.86 -19.17
N SER A 245 21.81 -6.78 -19.63
CA SER A 245 22.74 -7.92 -19.63
C SER A 245 23.19 -8.27 -18.21
N GLU A 246 23.10 -9.55 -17.84
CA GLU A 246 23.72 -10.09 -16.62
C GLU A 246 25.25 -9.90 -16.66
N LEU A 247 25.85 -9.37 -15.59
CA LEU A 247 27.23 -9.71 -15.24
C LEU A 247 27.15 -10.90 -14.27
N ALA A 248 28.04 -11.88 -14.42
CA ALA A 248 28.04 -13.09 -13.60
C ALA A 248 28.07 -12.74 -12.09
N HIS A 249 26.99 -13.03 -11.37
CA HIS A 249 26.94 -12.80 -9.92
C HIS A 249 27.71 -13.88 -9.15
N VAL A 250 28.35 -13.42 -8.08
CA VAL A 250 29.09 -14.22 -7.11
C VAL A 250 28.08 -14.74 -6.09
N HIS A 251 27.67 -16.01 -6.21
CA HIS A 251 27.11 -16.72 -5.07
C HIS A 251 28.24 -17.13 -4.12
N ASP A 252 27.94 -17.23 -2.83
CA ASP A 252 28.84 -17.77 -1.81
C ASP A 252 29.54 -19.05 -2.32
N GLY A 253 30.87 -18.99 -2.45
CA GLY A 253 31.70 -20.07 -2.96
C GLY A 253 31.96 -20.13 -4.49
N SER A 254 31.47 -19.18 -5.29
CA SER A 254 31.83 -19.06 -6.72
C SER A 254 32.99 -18.08 -6.96
N GLU A 255 33.86 -18.37 -7.93
CA GLU A 255 34.97 -17.49 -8.30
C GLU A 255 34.42 -16.14 -8.79
N VAL A 256 34.81 -15.06 -8.12
CA VAL A 256 34.55 -13.68 -8.55
C VAL A 256 35.01 -13.54 -10.00
N PRO A 257 34.15 -13.11 -10.94
CA PRO A 257 34.56 -12.88 -12.32
C PRO A 257 35.81 -12.00 -12.36
N GLU A 258 36.80 -12.38 -13.17
CA GLU A 258 38.04 -11.60 -13.33
C GLU A 258 37.69 -10.13 -13.66
N GLY A 259 37.91 -9.23 -12.69
CA GLY A 259 37.68 -7.79 -12.84
C GLY A 259 36.52 -7.18 -12.03
N LEU A 260 35.64 -7.97 -11.39
CA LEU A 260 34.59 -7.42 -10.52
C LEU A 260 35.18 -7.10 -9.13
N ARG A 261 35.26 -5.81 -8.78
CA ARG A 261 35.65 -5.37 -7.44
C ARG A 261 34.41 -5.37 -6.56
N VAL A 262 34.38 -6.21 -5.53
CA VAL A 262 33.35 -6.15 -4.50
C VAL A 262 33.63 -4.98 -3.56
N ILE A 263 32.65 -4.11 -3.34
CA ILE A 263 32.70 -2.98 -2.42
C ILE A 263 31.74 -3.27 -1.27
N SER A 264 32.20 -3.11 -0.03
CA SER A 264 31.33 -3.25 1.14
C SER A 264 30.45 -2.02 1.27
N VAL A 265 29.18 -2.17 1.64
CA VAL A 265 28.31 -1.06 2.01
C VAL A 265 28.95 -0.19 3.08
N SER A 266 29.66 -0.78 4.04
CA SER A 266 30.39 -0.06 5.10
C SER A 266 31.52 0.86 4.59
N ASP A 267 31.93 0.73 3.33
CA ASP A 267 32.95 1.57 2.72
C ASP A 267 32.33 2.74 1.92
N LEU A 268 31.01 2.76 1.74
CA LEU A 268 30.24 3.78 1.01
C LEU A 268 29.78 4.89 1.95
N THR A 269 30.74 5.49 2.66
CA THR A 269 30.51 6.51 3.69
C THR A 269 30.64 7.93 3.13
N GLY A 270 30.11 8.92 3.86
CA GLY A 270 30.46 10.31 3.59
C GLY A 270 31.88 10.68 4.04
N PRO A 271 32.29 11.96 3.90
CA PRO A 271 33.62 12.43 4.27
C PRO A 271 33.96 12.18 5.75
N GLN A 272 34.93 11.30 5.99
CA GLN A 272 35.41 10.96 7.33
C GLN A 272 36.52 11.89 7.84
N ASP A 273 37.23 12.54 6.91
CA ASP A 273 38.25 13.55 7.24
C ASP A 273 37.64 14.96 7.21
N GLY A 274 38.10 15.83 8.11
CA GLY A 274 37.65 17.23 8.19
C GLY A 274 36.71 17.50 9.36
N GLU A 275 36.70 18.74 9.82
CA GLU A 275 35.74 19.22 10.83
C GLU A 275 34.37 19.38 10.15
N PRO A 276 33.28 18.87 10.75
CA PRO A 276 31.94 19.12 10.23
C PRO A 276 31.57 20.60 10.35
N ASP A 277 30.82 21.11 9.37
CA ASP A 277 30.26 22.46 9.40
C ASP A 277 29.08 22.55 10.39
N GLN A 278 28.32 21.45 10.52
CA GLN A 278 27.19 21.33 11.45
C GLN A 278 27.28 20.03 12.24
N THR A 279 27.02 20.11 13.55
CA THR A 279 27.00 18.94 14.43
C THR A 279 25.72 18.90 15.25
N PHE A 280 25.08 17.73 15.28
CA PHE A 280 23.89 17.47 16.07
C PHE A 280 24.05 16.23 16.93
N THR A 281 23.35 16.21 18.07
CA THR A 281 23.21 15.00 18.89
C THR A 281 21.72 14.75 19.09
N LEU A 282 21.28 13.55 18.72
CA LEU A 282 19.91 13.09 18.87
C LEU A 282 19.90 11.92 19.86
N THR A 283 19.30 12.15 21.02
CA THR A 283 19.13 11.13 22.06
C THR A 283 17.75 10.49 21.90
N ALA A 284 17.70 9.22 21.49
CA ALA A 284 16.48 8.43 21.47
C ALA A 284 16.11 8.01 22.91
N GLU A 285 14.95 8.44 23.41
CA GLU A 285 14.49 8.11 24.76
C GLU A 285 12.96 8.02 24.89
N LYS A 286 12.46 7.19 25.82
CA LYS A 286 11.04 7.11 26.15
C LYS A 286 10.60 8.23 27.08
N LYS A 287 9.49 8.89 26.75
CA LYS A 287 8.94 9.99 27.56
C LYS A 287 7.43 10.09 27.44
N ASN A 288 6.77 10.49 28.53
CA ASN A 288 5.38 10.93 28.47
C ASN A 288 5.35 12.39 28.03
N VAL A 289 4.71 12.66 26.89
CA VAL A 289 4.52 14.02 26.36
C VAL A 289 3.05 14.40 26.53
N THR A 290 2.81 15.65 26.91
CA THR A 290 1.44 16.19 27.02
C THR A 290 1.14 17.01 25.77
N LEU A 291 0.11 16.61 25.04
CA LEU A 291 -0.40 17.36 23.89
C LEU A 291 -1.08 18.66 24.36
N SER A 292 -1.30 19.62 23.46
CA SER A 292 -1.88 20.93 23.80
C SER A 292 -3.27 20.87 24.45
N SER A 293 -4.06 19.83 24.18
CA SER A 293 -5.34 19.56 24.86
C SER A 293 -5.22 19.08 26.31
N GLY A 294 -4.01 18.73 26.76
CA GLY A 294 -3.74 18.06 28.04
C GLY A 294 -3.76 16.53 27.96
N THR A 295 -3.96 15.95 26.76
CA THR A 295 -3.85 14.50 26.54
C THR A 295 -2.40 14.05 26.72
N MET A 296 -2.14 13.06 27.56
CA MET A 296 -0.80 12.48 27.70
C MET A 296 -0.62 11.31 26.74
N VAL A 297 0.53 11.27 26.07
CA VAL A 297 0.94 10.20 25.16
C VAL A 297 2.28 9.64 25.61
N GLU A 298 2.40 8.32 25.59
CA GLU A 298 3.68 7.64 25.79
C GLU A 298 4.42 7.61 24.44
N ALA A 299 5.50 8.38 24.34
CA ALA A 299 6.25 8.60 23.13
C ALA A 299 7.69 8.10 23.25
N TRP A 300 8.28 7.77 22.11
CA TRP A 300 9.72 7.66 21.92
C TRP A 300 10.16 8.96 21.25
N THR A 301 11.12 9.63 21.84
CA THR A 301 11.48 11.02 21.51
C THR A 301 12.92 11.09 21.05
N PHE A 302 13.22 12.07 20.20
CA PHE A 302 14.58 12.59 20.09
C PHE A 302 14.69 13.83 20.98
N ASN A 303 15.69 13.84 21.88
CA ASN A 303 15.95 14.95 22.81
C ASN A 303 14.74 15.34 23.69
N GLY A 304 13.90 14.37 24.04
CA GLY A 304 12.80 14.57 24.98
C GLY A 304 11.59 15.33 24.43
N GLN A 305 11.47 15.48 23.10
CA GLN A 305 10.35 16.13 22.41
C GLN A 305 9.78 15.30 21.24
N ILE A 306 8.53 15.60 20.87
CA ILE A 306 7.87 15.13 19.63
C ILE A 306 7.31 16.34 18.87
N PRO A 307 7.60 16.49 17.58
CA PRO A 307 8.62 15.77 16.82
C PRO A 307 10.02 16.01 17.41
N GLY A 308 10.99 15.22 16.99
CA GLY A 308 12.40 15.49 17.25
C GLY A 308 12.84 16.87 16.74
N PRO A 309 13.99 17.39 17.20
CA PRO A 309 14.48 18.71 16.82
C PRO A 309 14.51 18.92 15.29
N GLN A 310 14.09 20.09 14.84
CA GLN A 310 14.31 20.47 13.44
C GLN A 310 15.81 20.69 13.21
N LEU A 311 16.36 19.96 12.25
CA LEU A 311 17.72 20.16 11.77
C LEU A 311 17.67 21.14 10.60
N ARG A 312 18.44 22.22 10.67
CA ARG A 312 18.63 23.17 9.56
C ARG A 312 20.10 23.24 9.20
N VAL A 313 20.39 23.01 7.93
CA VAL A 313 21.75 23.04 7.38
C VAL A 313 21.74 23.76 6.03
N LYS A 314 22.90 24.14 5.53
CA LYS A 314 23.04 24.74 4.21
C LYS A 314 23.57 23.73 3.20
N GLN A 315 23.18 23.94 1.95
CA GLN A 315 23.69 23.17 0.83
C GLN A 315 25.22 23.20 0.78
N GLY A 316 25.83 22.02 0.70
CA GLY A 316 27.27 21.82 0.65
C GLY A 316 27.96 21.75 2.01
N GLU A 317 27.24 21.94 3.13
CA GLU A 317 27.80 21.73 4.47
C GLU A 317 28.04 20.24 4.75
N LEU A 318 29.16 19.93 5.40
CA LEU A 318 29.43 18.62 5.99
C LEU A 318 28.68 18.51 7.33
N VAL A 319 27.70 17.61 7.38
CA VAL A 319 26.84 17.39 8.54
C VAL A 319 27.32 16.16 9.29
N GLU A 320 27.44 16.29 10.62
CA GLU A 320 27.66 15.18 11.53
C GLU A 320 26.50 15.05 12.52
N VAL A 321 25.87 13.88 12.59
CA VAL A 321 24.80 13.61 13.56
C VAL A 321 25.13 12.40 14.40
N THR A 322 25.20 12.57 15.71
CA THR A 322 25.40 11.47 16.65
C THR A 322 24.07 11.03 17.25
N LEU A 323 23.64 9.80 16.95
CA LEU A 323 22.55 9.11 17.62
C LEU A 323 23.07 8.52 18.93
N VAL A 324 22.34 8.76 20.02
CA VAL A 324 22.53 8.12 21.31
C VAL A 324 21.24 7.37 21.67
N ASN A 325 21.27 6.05 21.79
CA ASN A 325 20.11 5.32 22.29
C ASN A 325 20.18 5.21 23.81
N ARG A 326 19.25 5.87 24.52
CA ARG A 326 19.18 5.84 25.97
C ARG A 326 18.47 4.60 26.48
N ASP A 327 17.25 4.35 26.02
CA ASP A 327 16.36 3.32 26.58
C ASP A 327 15.34 2.72 25.59
N ILE A 328 15.60 2.80 24.28
CA ILE A 328 14.81 2.08 23.27
C ILE A 328 15.34 0.65 23.15
N GLU A 329 14.70 -0.31 23.79
CA GLU A 329 15.24 -1.65 24.05
C GLU A 329 15.50 -2.45 22.77
N ASP A 330 14.64 -2.29 21.77
CA ASP A 330 14.76 -2.97 20.48
C ASP A 330 15.70 -2.23 19.51
N GLY A 331 16.38 -1.18 19.97
CA GLY A 331 17.33 -0.40 19.19
C GLY A 331 16.69 0.76 18.42
N ALA A 332 17.54 1.62 17.86
CA ALA A 332 17.13 2.73 17.01
C ALA A 332 18.15 2.95 15.90
N THR A 333 17.73 3.59 14.80
CA THR A 333 18.62 4.13 13.76
C THR A 333 18.10 5.50 13.31
N ILE A 334 18.72 6.11 12.30
CA ILE A 334 18.21 7.33 11.64
C ILE A 334 18.32 7.13 10.14
N HIS A 335 17.18 7.03 9.48
CA HIS A 335 17.06 7.17 8.04
C HIS A 335 16.76 8.63 7.66
N TRP A 336 17.41 9.11 6.60
CA TRP A 336 17.32 10.48 6.09
C TRP A 336 16.34 10.54 4.93
N HIS A 337 15.05 10.45 5.23
CA HIS A 337 13.99 10.29 4.24
C HIS A 337 14.03 11.36 3.15
N GLY A 338 14.32 10.88 1.94
CA GLY A 338 14.39 11.68 0.72
C GLY A 338 15.68 12.48 0.55
N LEU A 339 16.68 12.36 1.43
CA LEU A 339 18.01 12.93 1.21
C LEU A 339 18.96 11.84 0.70
N ASP A 340 19.62 12.11 -0.41
CA ASP A 340 20.59 11.23 -1.05
C ASP A 340 21.90 11.29 -0.26
N VAL A 341 21.99 10.46 0.77
CA VAL A 341 23.21 10.22 1.53
C VAL A 341 24.02 9.08 0.91
N PRO A 342 25.32 8.95 1.20
CA PRO A 342 26.06 7.73 0.91
C PRO A 342 25.41 6.52 1.61
N ASN A 343 25.40 5.36 0.95
CA ASN A 343 24.60 4.22 1.42
C ASN A 343 24.93 3.74 2.85
N ALA A 344 26.17 3.88 3.34
CA ALA A 344 26.51 3.55 4.72
C ALA A 344 25.80 4.42 5.77
N GLU A 345 25.33 5.61 5.37
CA GLU A 345 24.69 6.60 6.24
C GLU A 345 23.16 6.51 6.21
N ASP A 346 22.59 5.58 5.42
CA ASP A 346 21.15 5.50 5.13
C ASP A 346 20.29 5.03 6.32
N GLY A 347 20.89 4.43 7.35
CA GLY A 347 20.16 4.13 8.59
C GLY A 347 19.38 2.82 8.63
N VAL A 348 19.48 1.92 7.66
CA VAL A 348 18.67 0.70 7.58
C VAL A 348 19.32 -0.44 8.37
N ALA A 349 18.70 -0.82 9.49
CA ALA A 349 19.21 -1.85 10.39
C ALA A 349 19.29 -3.23 9.72
N GLY A 350 20.47 -3.86 9.70
CA GLY A 350 20.71 -5.14 9.05
C GLY A 350 20.99 -5.05 7.55
N ALA A 351 20.99 -3.85 6.96
CA ALA A 351 21.30 -3.62 5.54
C ALA A 351 22.48 -2.65 5.35
N THR A 352 22.44 -1.48 5.96
CA THR A 352 23.49 -0.45 5.85
C THR A 352 24.24 -0.20 7.14
N GLN A 353 23.65 -0.59 8.27
CA GLN A 353 24.27 -0.60 9.60
C GLN A 353 23.61 -1.64 10.51
N ASP A 354 24.15 -1.86 11.71
CA ASP A 354 23.43 -2.54 12.79
C ASP A 354 22.56 -1.54 13.58
N ALA A 355 21.52 -2.05 14.25
CA ALA A 355 20.69 -1.27 15.16
C ALA A 355 21.52 -0.72 16.34
N VAL A 356 21.30 0.53 16.71
CA VAL A 356 21.96 1.15 17.87
C VAL A 356 21.22 0.76 19.12
N MET A 357 21.77 -0.16 19.90
CA MET A 357 21.16 -0.70 21.12
C MET A 357 21.28 0.27 22.30
N PRO A 358 20.49 0.11 23.40
CA PRO A 358 20.60 0.98 24.57
C PRO A 358 22.04 1.11 25.11
N GLY A 359 22.44 2.35 25.38
CA GLY A 359 23.79 2.71 25.82
C GLY A 359 24.82 2.81 24.69
N GLN A 360 24.45 2.50 23.45
CA GLN A 360 25.32 2.66 22.28
C GLN A 360 25.08 4.00 21.58
N THR A 361 26.05 4.35 20.73
CA THR A 361 26.01 5.55 19.89
C THR A 361 26.42 5.21 18.47
N HIS A 362 25.89 5.95 17.50
CA HIS A 362 26.29 5.88 16.10
C HIS A 362 26.39 7.28 15.53
N THR A 363 27.35 7.51 14.64
CA THR A 363 27.60 8.84 14.06
C THR A 363 27.45 8.75 12.55
N TYR A 364 26.53 9.55 12.02
CA TYR A 364 26.28 9.72 10.60
C TYR A 364 27.06 10.93 10.10
N ARG A 365 27.70 10.80 8.93
CA ARG A 365 28.43 11.91 8.28
C ARG A 365 28.15 11.95 6.78
N PHE A 366 27.60 13.07 6.31
CA PHE A 366 27.28 13.28 4.89
C PHE A 366 27.35 14.76 4.51
N VAL A 367 27.46 15.04 3.22
CA VAL A 367 27.38 16.40 2.68
C VAL A 367 25.94 16.64 2.24
N ALA A 368 25.34 17.76 2.67
CA ALA A 368 23.98 18.10 2.26
C ALA A 368 23.96 18.69 0.85
N GLU A 369 23.94 17.85 -0.19
CA GLU A 369 24.04 18.32 -1.59
C GLU A 369 22.72 18.84 -2.16
N GLN A 370 21.59 18.34 -1.67
CA GLN A 370 20.25 18.71 -2.11
C GLN A 370 19.66 19.80 -1.23
N THR A 371 18.98 20.77 -1.82
CA THR A 371 18.16 21.75 -1.09
C THR A 371 16.73 21.25 -1.00
N GLY A 372 16.03 21.50 0.11
CA GLY A 372 14.61 21.12 0.22
C GLY A 372 14.12 20.84 1.63
N THR A 373 12.89 20.33 1.70
CA THR A 373 12.25 19.81 2.91
C THR A 373 12.36 18.29 2.95
N PHE A 374 13.16 17.81 3.88
CA PHE A 374 13.35 16.41 4.22
C PHE A 374 12.90 16.14 5.65
N TRP A 375 12.95 14.89 6.04
CA TRP A 375 12.69 14.49 7.40
C TRP A 375 13.54 13.26 7.74
N TYR A 376 13.65 12.95 9.02
CA TYR A 376 14.43 11.81 9.47
C TYR A 376 13.59 10.98 10.43
N HIS A 377 13.79 9.66 10.43
CA HIS A 377 13.07 8.76 11.34
C HIS A 377 13.86 7.48 11.63
N SER A 378 13.49 6.75 12.68
CA SER A 378 14.09 5.44 12.94
C SER A 378 13.71 4.45 11.85
N HIS A 379 14.69 3.66 11.41
CA HIS A 379 14.55 2.54 10.48
C HIS A 379 14.96 1.21 11.13
N GLN A 380 14.68 1.13 12.44
CA GLN A 380 14.66 -0.05 13.28
C GLN A 380 13.28 -0.11 13.92
N HIS A 381 12.55 -1.19 13.64
CA HIS A 381 11.14 -1.39 13.93
C HIS A 381 10.31 -0.17 13.54
N SER A 382 10.50 0.32 12.31
CA SER A 382 9.97 1.58 11.80
C SER A 382 8.51 1.81 12.20
N ARG A 383 7.64 0.81 12.05
CA ARG A 383 6.23 0.96 12.41
C ARG A 383 6.05 1.41 13.87
N GLU A 384 6.69 0.71 14.81
CA GLU A 384 6.55 1.03 16.23
C GLU A 384 7.29 2.32 16.58
N ALA A 385 8.53 2.47 16.09
CA ALA A 385 9.36 3.62 16.37
C ALA A 385 8.76 4.94 15.87
N VAL A 386 8.26 4.97 14.62
CA VAL A 386 7.64 6.15 14.01
C VAL A 386 6.30 6.46 14.67
N SER A 387 5.42 5.46 14.87
CA SER A 387 4.13 5.67 15.55
C SER A 387 4.28 6.14 17.00
N LYS A 388 5.44 5.88 17.62
CA LYS A 388 5.80 6.37 18.95
C LYS A 388 6.53 7.71 18.94
N GLY A 389 7.07 8.18 17.82
CA GLY A 389 7.59 9.54 17.67
C GLY A 389 9.08 9.69 17.38
N LEU A 390 9.80 8.61 17.03
CA LEU A 390 11.20 8.70 16.58
C LEU A 390 11.29 9.24 15.15
N PHE A 391 10.94 10.51 14.98
CA PHE A 391 11.09 11.27 13.73
C PHE A 391 11.28 12.77 14.00
N GLY A 392 11.82 13.51 13.03
CA GLY A 392 11.93 14.97 13.05
C GLY A 392 12.16 15.53 11.64
N SER A 393 12.24 16.86 11.49
CA SER A 393 12.41 17.50 10.17
C SER A 393 13.87 17.85 9.88
N LEU A 394 14.25 17.80 8.61
CA LEU A 394 15.54 18.25 8.11
C LEU A 394 15.32 19.23 6.96
N ILE A 395 15.74 20.48 7.13
CA ILE A 395 15.66 21.51 6.09
C ILE A 395 17.06 21.81 5.58
N VAL A 396 17.26 21.66 4.28
CA VAL A 396 18.50 22.08 3.62
C VAL A 396 18.25 23.37 2.85
N GLU A 397 18.84 24.45 3.32
CA GLU A 397 18.73 25.78 2.72
C GLU A 397 19.73 25.93 1.57
N PRO A 398 19.37 26.59 0.45
CA PRO A 398 20.35 27.02 -0.54
C PRO A 398 21.50 27.82 0.07
N ALA A 399 22.73 27.58 -0.40
CA ALA A 399 23.95 28.18 0.15
C ALA A 399 23.93 29.72 0.19
N ASP A 400 23.23 30.35 -0.76
CA ASP A 400 23.17 31.80 -0.93
C ASP A 400 22.00 32.49 -0.19
N LEU A 401 21.17 31.75 0.56
CA LEU A 401 20.09 32.36 1.34
C LEU A 401 20.60 33.02 2.63
N VAL A 402 20.15 34.25 2.87
CA VAL A 402 20.30 34.96 4.16
C VAL A 402 19.22 34.41 5.09
N GLN A 403 19.63 33.85 6.23
CA GLN A 403 18.71 33.19 7.16
C GLN A 403 17.62 34.16 7.68
N PRO A 404 16.33 33.87 7.51
CA PRO A 404 15.30 34.42 8.38
C PRO A 404 15.43 33.81 9.78
N GLU A 405 15.20 34.58 10.83
CA GLU A 405 15.22 34.05 12.21
C GLU A 405 14.12 32.97 12.36
N PRO A 406 14.42 31.82 13.01
CA PRO A 406 13.42 30.80 13.27
C PRO A 406 12.32 31.34 14.18
N ASP A 407 11.07 31.12 13.80
CA ASP A 407 9.92 31.42 14.66
C ASP A 407 9.75 30.28 15.67
N THR A 408 10.39 30.43 16.84
CA THR A 408 10.38 29.43 17.93
C THR A 408 9.04 29.31 18.66
N ASP A 409 7.94 29.86 18.15
CA ASP A 409 6.63 29.80 18.81
C ASP A 409 5.91 28.44 18.64
N THR A 410 6.61 27.43 18.09
CA THR A 410 6.21 26.01 18.12
C THR A 410 7.13 25.13 18.98
N ASP A 411 8.20 25.69 19.55
CA ASP A 411 9.08 24.98 20.48
C ASP A 411 8.77 25.42 21.92
N ALA A 412 8.26 24.49 22.72
CA ALA A 412 8.22 24.69 24.16
C ALA A 412 9.67 24.69 24.68
N ALA A 413 10.29 25.86 24.72
CA ALA A 413 11.59 26.08 25.32
C ALA A 413 11.57 25.58 26.78
N VAL A 414 12.36 24.54 27.06
CA VAL A 414 12.73 24.18 28.43
C VAL A 414 14.02 24.93 28.72
N ASP A 415 13.94 25.87 29.66
CA ASP A 415 15.10 26.60 30.18
C ASP A 415 16.18 25.60 30.68
N GLU A 416 17.41 25.74 30.19
CA GLU A 416 18.60 24.98 30.62
C GLU A 416 19.02 25.23 32.09
N GLU A 417 18.28 26.04 32.86
CA GLU A 417 18.60 26.37 34.26
C GLU A 417 17.80 25.53 35.28
N GLN A 418 17.49 24.28 34.95
CA GLN A 418 16.83 23.35 35.89
C GLN A 418 17.36 21.91 35.86
N LEU A 419 18.66 21.74 35.56
CA LEU A 419 19.37 20.44 35.63
C LEU A 419 20.43 20.34 36.75
N GLU A 420 20.61 21.36 37.60
CA GLU A 420 21.53 21.30 38.75
C GLU A 420 20.84 21.12 40.13
N ALA A 421 19.55 20.77 40.16
CA ALA A 421 18.80 20.62 41.40
C ALA A 421 18.15 19.23 41.56
N ASP A 422 18.91 18.16 41.29
CA ASP A 422 18.70 16.90 42.00
C ASP A 422 20.04 16.20 42.19
N GLY A 423 20.57 16.31 43.41
CA GLY A 423 21.83 15.69 43.80
C GLY A 423 21.74 14.17 43.70
N LEU A 424 22.29 13.60 42.64
CA LEU A 424 22.61 12.19 42.53
C LEU A 424 24.12 12.03 42.66
N THR A 425 24.53 11.75 43.89
CA THR A 425 25.85 11.19 44.20
C THR A 425 26.06 9.90 43.43
N GLU A 426 27.24 9.75 42.83
CA GLU A 426 27.73 8.52 42.18
C GLU A 426 27.40 7.27 43.01
N PRO A 427 26.83 6.19 42.43
CA PRO A 427 26.69 4.95 43.17
C PRO A 427 28.02 4.19 43.19
N GLU A 428 28.50 4.02 44.42
CA GLU A 428 29.61 3.18 44.83
C GLU A 428 29.36 1.71 44.44
N ILE A 429 30.36 1.12 43.80
CA ILE A 429 30.44 -0.28 43.37
C ILE A 429 30.31 -1.19 44.60
N ASN A 430 29.28 -2.03 44.65
CA ASN A 430 29.20 -3.14 45.60
C ASN A 430 28.69 -4.40 44.89
N GLU A 431 29.59 -5.35 44.69
CA GLU A 431 29.18 -6.75 44.49
C GLU A 431 28.59 -7.30 45.79
N PRO A 432 27.59 -8.20 45.67
CA PRO A 432 27.79 -9.46 46.39
C PRO A 432 27.26 -10.71 45.65
N ALA A 433 28.12 -11.73 45.72
CA ALA A 433 27.87 -13.11 46.16
C ALA A 433 26.76 -13.96 45.51
N ALA A 434 27.24 -15.07 44.96
CA ALA A 434 26.48 -16.25 44.56
C ALA A 434 25.69 -16.90 45.72
N GLU A 435 24.47 -17.35 45.43
CA GLU A 435 23.89 -18.55 46.03
C GLU A 435 22.84 -19.21 45.12
N SER A 436 22.76 -20.52 45.25
CA SER A 436 22.09 -21.52 44.42
C SER A 436 20.66 -21.88 44.86
N GLY A 437 19.82 -22.34 43.93
CA GLY A 437 18.61 -23.16 44.19
C GLY A 437 17.41 -22.74 43.34
N SER A 438 17.09 -23.46 42.25
CA SER A 438 16.18 -24.63 42.18
C SER A 438 14.69 -24.29 41.98
N ASP A 439 14.22 -24.56 40.76
CA ASP A 439 13.01 -25.31 40.37
C ASP A 439 11.61 -24.84 40.83
N ALA A 440 10.79 -24.47 39.83
CA ALA A 440 9.32 -24.50 39.68
C ALA A 440 8.94 -23.30 38.77
N GLY A 441 8.50 -23.47 37.53
CA GLY A 441 7.30 -24.20 37.13
C GLY A 441 6.16 -23.19 37.03
N ASP A 442 5.99 -22.53 35.88
CA ASP A 442 4.87 -21.64 35.64
C ASP A 442 4.21 -21.88 34.28
N GLU A 443 2.88 -21.95 34.34
CA GLU A 443 1.95 -22.22 33.25
C GLU A 443 1.93 -21.05 32.26
N ILE A 444 2.15 -21.34 30.98
CA ILE A 444 1.90 -20.39 29.89
C ILE A 444 0.39 -20.29 29.70
N LEU A 445 -0.22 -19.24 30.26
CA LEU A 445 -1.52 -18.75 29.83
C LEU A 445 -1.34 -17.98 28.52
N ALA A 446 -1.75 -18.62 27.43
CA ALA A 446 -1.93 -17.98 26.14
C ALA A 446 -3.02 -16.90 26.25
N GLY A 447 -2.60 -15.63 26.24
CA GLY A 447 -3.46 -14.47 26.00
C GLY A 447 -3.63 -14.28 24.50
N ALA A 448 -4.79 -14.68 23.99
CA ALA A 448 -5.22 -14.40 22.63
C ALA A 448 -5.91 -13.04 22.60
N ASP A 449 -5.21 -11.99 22.15
CA ASP A 449 -5.84 -10.74 21.73
C ASP A 449 -5.97 -10.73 20.20
N GLY A 450 -7.04 -11.39 19.75
CA GLY A 450 -7.56 -11.25 18.39
C GLY A 450 -8.36 -9.96 18.29
N LEU A 451 -7.84 -8.97 17.57
CA LEU A 451 -8.61 -7.80 17.18
C LEU A 451 -9.57 -8.16 16.03
N ASN A 452 -10.84 -7.81 16.25
CA ASN A 452 -11.97 -8.05 15.36
C ASN A 452 -11.78 -7.43 13.98
N SER A 453 -11.61 -8.25 12.95
CA SER A 453 -11.93 -7.91 11.57
C SER A 453 -13.45 -7.93 11.37
N GLY A 454 -14.12 -6.86 11.78
CA GLY A 454 -15.56 -6.65 11.62
C GLY A 454 -15.90 -5.85 10.37
N LEU A 455 -15.97 -6.50 9.20
CA LEU A 455 -16.60 -5.94 8.01
C LEU A 455 -18.10 -5.72 8.26
N THR A 456 -18.50 -4.49 8.57
CA THR A 456 -19.92 -4.08 8.50
C THR A 456 -20.22 -3.47 7.13
N LEU A 457 -20.98 -4.19 6.32
CA LEU A 457 -21.72 -3.64 5.18
C LEU A 457 -22.75 -2.62 5.68
N ALA A 458 -22.54 -1.33 5.41
CA ALA A 458 -23.60 -0.32 5.49
C ALA A 458 -23.42 0.79 4.44
N SER A 459 -24.16 0.65 3.34
CA SER A 459 -24.82 1.71 2.56
C SER A 459 -24.00 2.91 2.05
N LEU A 460 -23.45 2.74 0.85
CA LEU A 460 -23.25 3.81 -0.14
C LEU A 460 -24.63 4.30 -0.65
N THR A 461 -24.95 5.57 -0.44
CA THR A 461 -26.00 6.27 -1.20
C THR A 461 -25.35 7.28 -2.14
N LEU A 462 -25.21 6.89 -3.41
CA LEU A 462 -24.97 7.79 -4.52
C LEU A 462 -26.32 8.19 -5.10
N THR A 463 -26.64 9.49 -5.07
CA THR A 463 -27.72 10.08 -5.86
C THR A 463 -27.11 10.72 -7.10
N GLU A 464 -27.23 10.05 -8.24
CA GLU A 464 -27.10 10.67 -9.56
C GLU A 464 -28.42 11.33 -9.95
N GLN A 465 -28.35 12.57 -10.44
CA GLN A 465 -29.33 13.08 -11.39
C GLN A 465 -28.58 13.70 -12.56
N SER A 466 -28.55 12.95 -13.66
CA SER A 466 -28.23 13.42 -14.99
C SER A 466 -29.31 14.36 -15.52
N SER A 467 -28.93 15.44 -16.20
CA SER A 467 -29.77 16.03 -17.25
C SER A 467 -28.92 16.45 -18.44
N ALA A 468 -29.16 15.76 -19.55
CA ALA A 468 -28.65 16.08 -20.87
C ALA A 468 -29.15 17.44 -21.35
N TRP A 469 -28.27 18.23 -21.97
CA TRP A 469 -28.64 19.32 -22.87
C TRP A 469 -27.74 19.28 -24.10
N THR A 470 -28.36 18.98 -25.24
CA THR A 470 -27.84 19.21 -26.59
C THR A 470 -28.26 20.60 -27.06
N ALA A 471 -27.34 21.39 -27.61
CA ALA A 471 -27.67 22.44 -28.57
C ALA A 471 -26.46 22.75 -29.46
N GLU A 472 -26.65 22.52 -30.77
CA GLU A 472 -25.87 23.07 -31.87
C GLU A 472 -26.06 24.60 -31.93
N GLY A 473 -25.08 25.35 -32.47
CA GLY A 473 -25.31 26.75 -32.84
C GLY A 473 -24.07 27.59 -33.13
N GLU A 474 -23.55 27.45 -34.35
CA GLU A 474 -23.00 28.48 -35.24
C GLU A 474 -21.87 29.44 -34.81
N ALA A 475 -20.88 29.49 -35.71
CA ALA A 475 -19.78 30.42 -35.79
C ALA A 475 -20.23 31.85 -36.16
N ALA A 476 -19.48 32.84 -35.67
CA ALA A 476 -19.22 34.07 -36.39
C ALA A 476 -17.85 34.63 -35.99
N ALA A 477 -16.99 34.75 -36.99
CA ALA A 477 -15.74 35.49 -36.94
C ALA A 477 -16.02 37.00 -36.98
N GLU A 478 -15.23 37.78 -36.25
CA GLU A 478 -15.01 39.18 -36.58
C GLU A 478 -13.55 39.57 -36.33
N THR A 479 -13.00 40.24 -37.33
CA THR A 479 -11.58 40.54 -37.56
C THR A 479 -11.15 41.89 -37.03
N ALA A 480 -9.88 41.93 -36.61
CA ALA A 480 -8.90 43.02 -36.73
C ALA A 480 -9.00 44.23 -35.79
N THR A 481 -7.90 44.50 -35.06
CA THR A 481 -6.90 45.51 -35.48
C THR A 481 -5.62 45.43 -34.63
N GLU A 482 -4.47 45.48 -35.30
CA GLU A 482 -3.14 45.73 -34.72
C GLU A 482 -3.05 47.15 -34.13
N ALA A 483 -2.34 47.30 -33.01
CA ALA A 483 -1.74 48.56 -32.59
C ALA A 483 -0.43 48.29 -31.81
N GLU A 484 0.60 49.04 -32.22
CA GLU A 484 2.00 49.03 -31.80
C GLU A 484 2.28 49.22 -30.30
N THR A 485 3.28 48.47 -29.84
CA THR A 485 4.38 48.79 -28.90
C THR A 485 4.26 50.03 -27.99
N ALA A 486 4.31 49.76 -26.69
CA ALA A 486 5.01 50.61 -25.72
C ALA A 486 5.56 49.74 -24.59
N GLU A 487 6.87 49.46 -24.61
CA GLU A 487 7.61 48.98 -23.44
C GLU A 487 7.56 50.08 -22.36
N ALA A 488 7.04 49.75 -21.18
CA ALA A 488 7.15 50.57 -19.98
C ALA A 488 8.24 49.97 -19.07
N PRO A 489 9.04 50.80 -18.37
CA PRO A 489 10.26 50.36 -17.73
C PRO A 489 9.96 49.51 -16.50
N VAL A 490 10.75 48.44 -16.35
CA VAL A 490 10.89 47.65 -15.14
C VAL A 490 11.50 48.55 -14.08
N GLU A 491 10.67 49.13 -13.20
CA GLU A 491 11.18 49.76 -11.97
C GLU A 491 11.56 48.64 -11.00
N ALA A 492 12.87 48.48 -10.82
CA ALA A 492 13.44 47.72 -9.72
C ALA A 492 12.94 48.33 -8.41
N VAL A 493 12.01 47.63 -7.76
CA VAL A 493 11.62 47.92 -6.39
C VAL A 493 12.76 47.40 -5.52
N ASP A 494 13.40 48.31 -4.77
CA ASP A 494 14.39 47.99 -3.74
C ASP A 494 13.86 46.85 -2.85
N ALA A 495 14.53 45.70 -2.91
CA ALA A 495 14.30 44.58 -2.00
C ALA A 495 14.84 44.95 -0.62
N ALA A 496 14.05 45.72 0.14
CA ALA A 496 14.04 45.52 1.58
C ALA A 496 13.63 44.06 1.77
N ALA A 497 14.48 43.24 2.39
CA ALA A 497 14.21 41.83 2.65
C ALA A 497 12.80 41.72 3.25
N ALA A 498 11.86 41.20 2.46
CA ALA A 498 10.51 40.96 2.93
C ALA A 498 10.65 39.98 4.10
N GLU A 499 10.06 40.30 5.25
CA GLU A 499 10.00 39.38 6.37
C GLU A 499 9.33 38.09 5.86
N GLU A 500 10.04 36.96 5.94
CA GLU A 500 9.57 35.63 5.54
C GLU A 500 9.20 34.85 6.80
N ARG A 501 8.05 34.19 6.80
CA ARG A 501 7.61 33.27 7.84
C ARG A 501 7.63 31.86 7.29
N ASP A 502 8.39 30.98 7.94
CA ASP A 502 8.59 29.59 7.52
C ASP A 502 8.03 28.64 8.60
N PHE A 503 6.93 27.97 8.29
CA PHE A 503 6.26 27.04 9.20
C PHE A 503 6.53 25.59 8.78
N THR A 504 6.97 24.76 9.71
CA THR A 504 7.05 23.30 9.50
C THR A 504 5.86 22.61 10.13
N VAL A 505 5.05 21.93 9.31
CA VAL A 505 3.76 21.35 9.69
C VAL A 505 3.86 19.84 9.58
N MET A 506 4.36 19.20 10.64
CA MET A 506 4.47 17.75 10.76
C MET A 506 3.19 17.18 11.37
N THR A 507 2.37 16.47 10.59
CA THR A 507 1.12 15.87 11.09
C THR A 507 1.29 14.39 11.42
N HIS A 508 0.76 13.98 12.56
CA HIS A 508 0.86 12.59 13.04
C HIS A 508 -0.39 12.17 13.86
N LEU A 509 -0.72 10.88 13.86
CA LEU A 509 -1.76 10.30 14.71
C LEU A 509 -1.17 9.67 15.99
N TRP A 510 -1.31 10.36 17.11
CA TRP A 510 -0.93 9.82 18.41
C TRP A 510 -2.05 8.93 18.98
N GLY A 511 -1.99 7.63 18.65
CA GLY A 511 -3.01 6.65 19.04
C GLY A 511 -4.36 6.92 18.35
N SER A 512 -5.20 7.78 18.95
CA SER A 512 -6.47 8.22 18.36
C SER A 512 -6.56 9.73 18.14
N THR A 513 -5.50 10.47 18.43
CA THR A 513 -5.49 11.94 18.42
C THR A 513 -4.56 12.47 17.34
N PHE A 514 -5.12 13.12 16.32
CA PHE A 514 -4.33 13.85 15.33
C PHE A 514 -3.74 15.12 15.93
N ALA A 515 -2.48 15.40 15.62
CA ALA A 515 -1.78 16.60 16.03
C ALA A 515 -0.82 17.10 14.95
N ILE A 516 -0.44 18.37 15.06
CA ILE A 516 0.72 18.97 14.40
C ILE A 516 1.84 18.98 15.45
N GLY A 517 2.77 18.05 15.34
CA GLY A 517 3.71 17.78 16.41
C GLY A 517 2.99 17.40 17.71
N ALA A 518 3.27 18.11 18.80
CA ALA A 518 2.56 17.96 20.07
C ALA A 518 1.24 18.77 20.17
N ASN A 519 0.86 19.52 19.14
CA ASN A 519 -0.32 20.39 19.19
C ASN A 519 -1.54 19.75 18.51
N ASP A 520 -2.56 19.40 19.28
CA ASP A 520 -3.81 18.80 18.79
C ASP A 520 -4.99 19.80 18.75
N GLN A 521 -4.69 21.10 18.64
CA GLN A 521 -5.65 22.21 18.59
C GLN A 521 -5.29 23.22 17.48
N VAL A 522 -6.12 24.25 17.29
CA VAL A 522 -5.81 25.38 16.39
C VAL A 522 -4.72 26.25 16.99
N GLN A 523 -3.65 26.45 16.22
CA GLN A 523 -2.56 27.36 16.52
C GLN A 523 -2.84 28.72 15.89
N ARG A 524 -2.61 29.82 16.61
CA ARG A 524 -2.90 31.18 16.13
C ARG A 524 -1.63 32.00 16.10
N PHE A 525 -1.33 32.61 14.95
CA PHE A 525 -0.12 33.38 14.70
C PHE A 525 -0.43 34.78 14.20
N ASP A 526 0.36 35.74 14.69
CA ASP A 526 0.35 37.14 14.28
C ASP A 526 1.25 37.29 13.05
N VAL A 527 0.67 37.45 11.87
CA VAL A 527 1.42 37.58 10.61
C VAL A 527 0.94 38.80 9.83
N ALA A 528 1.85 39.75 9.62
CA ALA A 528 1.53 41.02 8.99
C ALA A 528 1.15 40.84 7.50
N PRO A 529 0.19 41.63 6.96
CA PRO A 529 -0.09 41.65 5.53
C PRO A 529 1.17 42.00 4.72
N GLY A 530 1.36 41.31 3.60
CA GLY A 530 2.55 41.47 2.75
C GLY A 530 3.75 40.60 3.14
N THR A 531 3.73 39.93 4.30
CA THR A 531 4.74 38.93 4.69
C THR A 531 4.71 37.74 3.73
N GLN A 532 5.88 37.28 3.30
CA GLN A 532 5.99 36.04 2.54
C GLN A 532 5.86 34.87 3.51
N VAL A 533 5.02 33.89 3.20
CA VAL A 533 4.79 32.73 4.05
C VAL A 533 5.14 31.47 3.27
N ARG A 534 5.96 30.61 3.88
CA ARG A 534 6.23 29.24 3.46
C ARG A 534 5.67 28.26 4.50
N MET A 535 4.98 27.21 4.05
CA MET A 535 4.48 26.13 4.90
C MET A 535 4.99 24.79 4.37
N ARG A 536 5.82 24.11 5.14
CA ARG A 536 6.44 22.82 4.83
C ARG A 536 5.58 21.70 5.42
N LEU A 537 4.70 21.15 4.60
CA LEU A 537 3.79 20.09 5.00
C LEU A 537 4.52 18.75 4.97
N ILE A 538 4.50 18.02 6.08
CA ILE A 538 5.13 16.71 6.20
C ILE A 538 4.12 15.75 6.84
N ASN A 539 3.82 14.65 6.14
CA ASN A 539 2.99 13.59 6.71
C ASN A 539 3.87 12.49 7.30
N THR A 540 4.02 12.48 8.63
CA THR A 540 4.85 11.49 9.35
C THR A 540 4.06 10.35 9.97
N ASP A 541 2.80 10.18 9.58
CA ASP A 541 1.98 9.06 10.03
C ASP A 541 2.59 7.71 9.59
N ASP A 542 2.03 6.58 10.01
CA ASP A 542 2.50 5.25 9.59
C ASP A 542 1.55 4.57 8.58
N TRP A 543 0.33 5.09 8.39
CA TRP A 543 -0.69 4.49 7.53
C TRP A 543 -1.62 5.53 6.88
N VAL A 544 -1.83 6.69 7.49
CA VAL A 544 -2.92 7.61 7.15
C VAL A 544 -2.49 8.67 6.13
N ARG A 545 -3.19 8.71 5.01
CA ARG A 545 -3.17 9.84 4.08
C ARG A 545 -3.80 11.08 4.70
N GLN A 546 -3.09 12.21 4.64
CA GLN A 546 -3.52 13.46 5.25
C GLN A 546 -4.12 14.41 4.22
N SER A 547 -5.14 15.17 4.63
CA SER A 547 -5.75 16.23 3.83
C SER A 547 -5.44 17.59 4.42
N TYR A 548 -4.87 18.47 3.60
CA TYR A 548 -4.57 19.86 3.95
C TYR A 548 -5.42 20.79 3.09
N MET A 549 -6.01 21.81 3.71
CA MET A 549 -6.91 22.76 3.07
C MET A 549 -6.55 24.17 3.51
N LEU A 550 -5.91 24.93 2.62
CA LEU A 550 -5.57 26.33 2.85
C LEU A 550 -6.70 27.23 2.34
N VAL A 551 -7.24 28.07 3.22
CA VAL A 551 -8.33 29.00 2.92
C VAL A 551 -7.99 30.42 3.34
N GLY A 552 -8.64 31.40 2.71
CA GLY A 552 -8.41 32.83 2.97
C GLY A 552 -7.35 33.47 2.07
N THR A 553 -6.60 32.67 1.30
CA THR A 553 -5.62 33.16 0.32
C THR A 553 -5.50 32.22 -0.88
N SER A 554 -4.95 32.73 -1.97
CA SER A 554 -4.43 31.92 -3.08
C SER A 554 -2.98 31.55 -2.77
N PHE A 555 -2.52 30.38 -3.20
CA PHE A 555 -1.19 29.88 -2.87
C PHE A 555 -0.56 29.11 -4.04
N GLN A 556 0.72 28.81 -3.93
CA GLN A 556 1.42 27.90 -4.83
C GLN A 556 1.86 26.66 -4.05
N VAL A 557 1.86 25.50 -4.68
CA VAL A 557 2.73 24.39 -4.25
C VAL A 557 4.09 24.69 -4.87
N ALA A 558 5.07 25.06 -4.06
CA ALA A 558 6.38 25.48 -4.52
C ALA A 558 7.34 24.29 -4.70
N ALA A 559 7.21 23.25 -3.87
CA ALA A 559 8.04 22.05 -3.97
C ALA A 559 7.25 20.79 -3.63
N ILE A 560 7.68 19.66 -4.19
CA ILE A 560 7.20 18.31 -3.87
C ILE A 560 8.41 17.47 -3.44
N ASP A 561 8.31 16.82 -2.29
CA ASP A 561 9.35 15.91 -1.75
C ASP A 561 10.76 16.51 -1.79
N GLY A 562 10.88 17.79 -1.45
CA GLY A 562 12.16 18.51 -1.42
C GLY A 562 12.62 19.06 -2.78
N THR A 563 11.90 18.80 -3.88
CA THR A 563 12.24 19.34 -5.21
C THR A 563 11.34 20.50 -5.60
N ASP A 564 11.94 21.65 -5.90
CA ASP A 564 11.24 22.85 -6.37
C ASP A 564 10.54 22.61 -7.72
N LEU A 565 9.32 23.13 -7.85
CA LEU A 565 8.55 23.11 -9.09
C LEU A 565 8.89 24.32 -9.97
N ASN A 566 8.90 24.10 -11.28
CA ASN A 566 9.14 25.14 -12.26
C ASN A 566 7.85 25.95 -12.53
N ALA A 567 7.94 27.26 -12.31
CA ALA A 567 6.85 28.23 -12.51
C ALA A 567 5.47 27.75 -12.00
N PRO A 568 5.32 27.41 -10.70
CA PRO A 568 4.08 26.87 -10.16
C PRO A 568 2.91 27.87 -10.31
N GLY A 569 1.74 27.38 -10.70
CA GLY A 569 0.54 28.21 -10.88
C GLY A 569 -0.15 28.58 -9.56
N MET A 570 -0.89 29.68 -9.52
CA MET A 570 -1.71 30.03 -8.35
C MET A 570 -2.92 29.09 -8.21
N LEU A 571 -3.05 28.46 -7.05
CA LEU A 571 -4.15 27.57 -6.67
C LEU A 571 -5.16 28.29 -5.78
N THR A 572 -6.43 27.89 -5.90
CA THR A 572 -7.53 28.30 -5.01
C THR A 572 -8.53 27.16 -4.87
N ASN A 573 -9.08 26.97 -3.67
CA ASN A 573 -10.07 25.93 -3.39
C ASN A 573 -9.60 24.52 -3.79
N GLU A 574 -8.32 24.24 -3.60
CA GLU A 574 -7.74 22.93 -3.81
C GLU A 574 -7.37 22.28 -2.48
N LYS A 575 -7.70 21.00 -2.35
CA LYS A 575 -7.35 20.16 -1.22
C LYS A 575 -6.10 19.36 -1.58
N LEU A 576 -5.06 19.52 -0.79
CA LEU A 576 -3.82 18.77 -0.94
C LEU A 576 -3.98 17.45 -0.18
N VAL A 577 -3.83 16.33 -0.88
CA VAL A 577 -3.80 15.01 -0.26
C VAL A 577 -2.36 14.55 -0.28
N LEU A 578 -1.79 14.36 0.91
CA LEU A 578 -0.40 13.97 1.08
C LEU A 578 -0.37 12.53 1.61
N THR A 579 0.40 11.69 0.93
CA THR A 579 0.59 10.31 1.35
C THR A 579 1.57 10.22 2.51
N THR A 580 1.64 9.08 3.16
CA THR A 580 2.58 8.84 4.26
C THR A 580 4.01 8.98 3.75
N GLY A 581 4.85 9.76 4.45
CA GLY A 581 6.22 10.09 4.03
C GLY A 581 6.33 11.20 2.97
N GLY A 582 5.21 11.65 2.38
CA GLY A 582 5.19 12.71 1.38
C GLY A 582 5.32 14.12 1.98
N ARG A 583 5.85 15.06 1.18
CA ARG A 583 6.01 16.47 1.54
C ARG A 583 5.56 17.44 0.44
N TYR A 584 4.94 18.54 0.84
CA TYR A 584 4.68 19.70 -0.02
C TYR A 584 5.11 20.99 0.67
N ASP A 585 5.82 21.86 -0.04
CA ASP A 585 6.05 23.23 0.41
C ASP A 585 5.03 24.15 -0.24
N LEU A 586 4.29 24.92 0.55
CA LEU A 586 3.35 25.93 0.07
C LEU A 586 3.94 27.31 0.22
N THR A 587 3.66 28.20 -0.73
CA THR A 587 4.02 29.61 -0.62
C THR A 587 2.83 30.52 -0.92
N PHE A 588 2.73 31.63 -0.19
CA PHE A 588 1.80 32.71 -0.47
C PHE A 588 2.28 34.02 0.18
N THR A 589 1.70 35.14 -0.27
CA THR A 589 1.84 36.43 0.41
C THR A 589 0.67 36.61 1.36
N MET A 590 0.93 36.93 2.63
CA MET A 590 -0.11 37.12 3.63
C MET A 590 -1.07 38.25 3.21
N PRO A 591 -2.39 37.97 3.08
CA PRO A 591 -3.38 38.99 2.71
C PRO A 591 -3.75 39.88 3.91
N ASP A 592 -4.58 40.89 3.67
CA ASP A 592 -5.15 41.76 4.74
C ASP A 592 -6.11 41.01 5.68
N GLY A 593 -6.60 39.83 5.27
CA GLY A 593 -7.57 39.03 6.00
C GLY A 593 -6.98 37.75 6.62
N PRO A 594 -7.78 37.01 7.40
CA PRO A 594 -7.34 35.77 8.02
C PRO A 594 -7.11 34.66 7.00
N VAL A 595 -6.07 33.86 7.23
CA VAL A 595 -5.71 32.65 6.50
C VAL A 595 -5.78 31.46 7.46
N TYR A 596 -6.28 30.32 6.99
CA TYR A 596 -6.34 29.11 7.80
C TYR A 596 -5.90 27.89 7.00
N LEU A 597 -4.92 27.16 7.54
CA LEU A 597 -4.53 25.83 7.08
C LEU A 597 -5.21 24.80 7.97
N SER A 598 -6.28 24.18 7.47
CA SER A 598 -6.86 22.99 8.09
C SER A 598 -6.00 21.77 7.74
N VAL A 599 -5.76 20.89 8.71
CA VAL A 599 -5.02 19.64 8.53
C VAL A 599 -5.86 18.43 8.91
N ALA A 600 -5.46 17.23 8.47
CA ALA A 600 -6.18 15.97 8.68
C ALA A 600 -7.68 16.01 8.28
N GLY A 601 -8.07 16.91 7.38
CA GLY A 601 -9.47 17.11 7.00
C GLY A 601 -10.38 17.64 8.13
N ARG A 602 -9.79 18.20 9.19
CA ARG A 602 -10.50 18.68 10.40
C ARG A 602 -10.62 20.20 10.42
N GLU A 603 -11.76 20.71 10.87
CA GLU A 603 -11.97 22.15 11.02
C GLU A 603 -11.35 22.71 12.32
N ASP A 604 -11.09 21.85 13.31
CA ASP A 604 -10.64 22.20 14.66
C ASP A 604 -9.14 21.92 14.92
N LEU A 605 -8.35 21.64 13.88
CA LEU A 605 -6.92 21.40 13.94
C LEU A 605 -6.23 22.07 12.75
N GLY A 606 -5.27 22.95 13.01
CA GLY A 606 -4.64 23.73 11.94
C GLY A 606 -3.84 24.94 12.41
N LEU A 607 -3.33 25.70 11.44
CA LEU A 607 -2.66 26.99 11.64
C LEU A 607 -3.58 28.11 11.19
N PHE A 608 -3.89 29.03 12.09
CA PHE A 608 -4.65 30.25 11.82
C PHE A 608 -3.69 31.45 11.85
N LEU A 609 -3.67 32.21 10.77
CA LEU A 609 -2.81 33.36 10.60
C LEU A 609 -3.70 34.59 10.40
N SER A 610 -3.45 35.66 11.13
CA SER A 610 -4.08 36.96 10.88
C SER A 610 -3.15 38.10 11.33
N PRO A 611 -3.40 39.35 10.94
CA PRO A 611 -2.54 40.48 11.31
C PRO A 611 -2.37 40.70 12.82
N ASP A 612 -3.28 40.17 13.64
CA ASP A 612 -3.31 40.32 15.10
C ASP A 612 -3.58 39.00 15.84
N GLY A 613 -3.46 37.86 15.16
CA GLY A 613 -3.73 36.50 15.69
C GLY A 613 -5.20 36.22 16.03
N ASN A 614 -6.07 37.22 15.89
CA ASN A 614 -7.48 37.15 16.26
C ASN A 614 -8.38 37.06 15.03
N GLY A 615 -9.65 36.70 15.28
CA GLY A 615 -10.68 36.60 14.26
C GLY A 615 -11.25 35.19 14.11
N ASP A 616 -12.31 35.12 13.31
CA ASP A 616 -13.02 33.88 13.00
C ASP A 616 -12.30 33.07 11.92
N ILE A 617 -12.29 31.74 12.07
CA ILE A 617 -11.75 30.83 11.06
C ILE A 617 -12.58 30.96 9.77
N PRO A 618 -11.96 31.21 8.61
CA PRO A 618 -12.67 31.24 7.34
C PRO A 618 -13.39 29.91 7.06
N SER A 619 -14.61 29.98 6.52
CA SER A 619 -15.36 28.77 6.15
C SER A 619 -14.65 27.99 5.04
N ILE A 620 -14.56 26.67 5.17
CA ILE A 620 -13.96 25.79 4.17
C ILE A 620 -14.96 25.52 3.03
N PRO A 621 -14.69 25.97 1.78
CA PRO A 621 -15.57 25.71 0.64
C PRO A 621 -15.43 24.27 0.15
N ALA A 622 -16.27 23.88 -0.82
CA ALA A 622 -16.05 22.64 -1.56
C ALA A 622 -14.77 22.77 -2.41
N MET A 623 -13.89 21.76 -2.33
CA MET A 623 -12.58 21.77 -2.97
C MET A 623 -12.39 20.58 -3.91
N LYS A 624 -11.60 20.79 -4.97
CA LYS A 624 -11.09 19.71 -5.82
C LYS A 624 -9.76 19.20 -5.23
N ALA A 625 -9.44 17.91 -5.41
CA ALA A 625 -8.11 17.41 -5.07
C ALA A 625 -7.06 18.02 -6.02
N PHE A 626 -5.94 18.46 -5.45
CA PHE A 626 -4.76 18.87 -6.20
C PHE A 626 -4.15 17.68 -6.95
N ASP A 627 -3.66 17.95 -8.16
CA ASP A 627 -3.08 16.95 -9.03
C ASP A 627 -1.79 17.49 -9.66
N PRO A 628 -0.62 16.94 -9.28
CA PRO A 628 0.67 17.47 -9.73
C PRO A 628 0.99 17.16 -11.19
N LEU A 629 0.30 16.21 -11.85
CA LEU A 629 0.67 15.69 -13.17
C LEU A 629 0.81 16.77 -14.27
N HIS A 630 -0.01 17.82 -14.17
CA HIS A 630 -0.09 18.92 -15.14
C HIS A 630 0.14 20.29 -14.49
N TYR A 631 0.74 20.33 -13.28
CA TYR A 631 0.88 21.54 -12.50
C TYR A 631 2.26 22.20 -12.69
N GLY A 632 2.29 23.52 -12.84
CA GLY A 632 3.50 24.26 -13.20
C GLY A 632 3.80 24.19 -14.71
N GLU A 633 4.94 24.74 -15.12
CA GLU A 633 5.38 24.73 -16.52
C GLU A 633 6.49 23.70 -16.74
N PRO A 634 6.56 23.05 -17.92
CA PRO A 634 7.66 22.17 -18.27
C PRO A 634 9.03 22.83 -18.11
N SER A 635 10.01 22.04 -17.67
CA SER A 635 11.44 22.39 -17.69
C SER A 635 12.26 21.27 -18.34
N GLU A 636 13.45 21.60 -18.83
CA GLU A 636 14.36 20.58 -19.38
C GLU A 636 14.86 19.66 -18.26
N THR A 637 14.71 18.35 -18.46
CA THR A 637 15.26 17.30 -17.59
C THR A 637 16.39 16.55 -18.32
N ALA A 638 17.26 15.89 -17.56
CA ALA A 638 18.36 15.11 -18.12
C ALA A 638 17.90 13.90 -18.95
N PHE A 639 16.69 13.42 -18.71
CA PHE A 639 16.02 12.32 -19.40
C PHE A 639 14.49 12.49 -19.30
N ASP A 640 13.77 11.81 -20.17
CA ASP A 640 12.31 11.90 -20.33
C ASP A 640 11.71 10.55 -20.81
N ALA A 641 10.41 10.53 -21.10
CA ALA A 641 9.71 9.33 -21.56
C ALA A 641 10.21 8.78 -22.91
N ASN A 642 10.92 9.58 -23.71
CA ASN A 642 11.45 9.18 -25.02
C ASN A 642 12.93 8.73 -24.94
N SER A 643 13.53 8.79 -23.76
CA SER A 643 14.91 8.39 -23.53
C SER A 643 15.11 6.88 -23.74
N THR A 644 16.35 6.49 -24.01
CA THR A 644 16.72 5.07 -24.07
C THR A 644 17.12 4.62 -22.67
N PHE A 645 16.42 3.62 -22.14
CA PHE A 645 16.66 3.09 -20.80
C PHE A 645 17.56 1.87 -20.85
N ASP A 646 18.52 1.81 -19.93
CA ASP A 646 19.44 0.67 -19.76
C ASP A 646 18.74 -0.49 -19.04
N ARG A 647 17.84 -0.15 -18.11
CA ARG A 647 17.03 -1.10 -17.32
C ARG A 647 15.55 -0.75 -17.39
N SER A 648 14.70 -1.75 -17.40
CA SER A 648 13.24 -1.59 -17.34
C SER A 648 12.61 -2.64 -16.43
N PHE A 649 12.05 -2.19 -15.31
CA PHE A 649 11.39 -3.02 -14.32
C PHE A 649 9.88 -2.83 -14.32
N THR A 650 9.14 -3.88 -13.98
CA THR A 650 7.70 -3.79 -13.69
C THR A 650 7.47 -4.23 -12.25
N MET A 651 6.92 -3.34 -11.44
CA MET A 651 6.47 -3.61 -10.08
C MET A 651 4.95 -3.71 -10.04
N VAL A 652 4.41 -4.88 -9.71
CA VAL A 652 2.97 -5.11 -9.54
C VAL A 652 2.65 -5.20 -8.06
N LEU A 653 1.91 -4.21 -7.56
CA LEU A 653 1.36 -4.17 -6.21
C LEU A 653 0.02 -4.91 -6.20
N ASP A 654 -0.14 -5.87 -5.31
CA ASP A 654 -1.39 -6.61 -5.13
C ASP A 654 -1.54 -7.09 -3.67
N ASN A 655 -2.60 -7.82 -3.39
CA ASN A 655 -2.88 -8.38 -2.07
C ASN A 655 -3.26 -9.86 -2.13
N MET A 656 -2.82 -10.64 -1.15
CA MET A 656 -3.24 -12.03 -0.97
C MET A 656 -3.43 -12.38 0.51
N LEU A 657 -4.25 -13.39 0.79
CA LEU A 657 -4.31 -14.01 2.10
C LEU A 657 -3.19 -15.03 2.21
N GLY A 658 -2.37 -14.91 3.24
CA GLY A 658 -1.20 -15.76 3.42
C GLY A 658 -0.70 -15.76 4.85
N PHE A 659 0.40 -16.47 5.06
CA PHE A 659 1.15 -16.38 6.31
C PHE A 659 2.42 -15.58 6.08
N TYR A 660 2.76 -14.70 7.02
CA TYR A 660 4.04 -14.01 7.10
C TYR A 660 4.61 -14.17 8.51
N ASN A 661 5.83 -14.68 8.59
CA ASN A 661 6.50 -15.05 9.84
C ASN A 661 5.60 -15.82 10.83
N GLY A 662 4.84 -16.80 10.34
CA GLY A 662 3.92 -17.62 11.14
C GLY A 662 2.57 -16.96 11.48
N THR A 663 2.32 -15.72 11.06
CA THR A 663 1.05 -15.02 11.31
C THR A 663 0.20 -15.01 10.05
N PHE A 664 -1.06 -15.42 10.14
CA PHE A 664 -2.00 -15.33 9.01
C PHE A 664 -2.57 -13.92 8.90
N ASP A 665 -2.41 -13.29 7.73
CA ASP A 665 -2.88 -11.92 7.49
C ASP A 665 -3.26 -11.70 6.02
N GLN A 666 -3.80 -10.52 5.74
CA GLN A 666 -3.84 -9.96 4.39
C GLN A 666 -2.46 -9.37 4.07
N LEU A 667 -1.71 -10.08 3.23
CA LEU A 667 -0.41 -9.69 2.75
C LEU A 667 -0.54 -8.74 1.57
N TYR A 668 0.31 -7.72 1.55
CA TYR A 668 0.45 -6.79 0.44
C TYR A 668 1.77 -7.07 -0.24
N THR A 669 1.70 -7.44 -1.52
CA THR A 669 2.81 -8.07 -2.22
C THR A 669 3.39 -7.14 -3.26
N MET A 670 4.71 -7.24 -3.47
CA MET A 670 5.38 -6.69 -4.64
C MET A 670 5.78 -7.83 -5.55
N ASN A 671 5.30 -7.80 -6.79
CA ASN A 671 5.49 -8.88 -7.75
C ASN A 671 5.06 -10.26 -7.23
N GLY A 672 4.10 -10.28 -6.32
CA GLY A 672 3.47 -11.50 -5.84
C GLY A 672 4.12 -12.10 -4.60
N GLU A 673 5.20 -11.48 -4.15
CA GLU A 673 5.99 -11.92 -3.01
C GLU A 673 6.01 -10.84 -1.92
N VAL A 674 6.43 -11.27 -0.74
CA VAL A 674 6.81 -10.41 0.40
C VAL A 674 8.27 -10.70 0.74
N PHE A 675 8.97 -9.72 1.28
CA PHE A 675 10.34 -9.86 1.77
C PHE A 675 10.47 -11.12 2.66
N PRO A 676 11.53 -11.93 2.55
CA PRO A 676 12.73 -11.75 1.72
C PRO A 676 12.62 -12.31 0.30
N ASN A 677 11.44 -12.73 -0.16
CA ASN A 677 11.28 -13.36 -1.47
C ASN A 677 10.98 -12.37 -2.59
N THR A 678 10.83 -11.08 -2.29
CA THR A 678 10.70 -10.04 -3.31
C THR A 678 11.97 -9.98 -4.17
N PRO A 679 11.85 -9.87 -5.50
CA PRO A 679 13.03 -9.80 -6.36
C PRO A 679 13.80 -8.51 -6.10
N MET A 680 15.12 -8.59 -6.18
CA MET A 680 16.02 -7.45 -6.11
C MET A 680 16.21 -6.89 -7.51
N TYR A 681 15.98 -5.59 -7.69
CA TYR A 681 16.23 -4.90 -8.95
C TYR A 681 17.71 -4.54 -9.06
N MET A 682 18.39 -5.20 -9.99
CA MET A 682 19.84 -5.06 -10.18
C MET A 682 20.18 -3.96 -11.17
N VAL A 683 21.05 -3.04 -10.76
CA VAL A 683 21.51 -1.91 -11.58
C VAL A 683 23.03 -1.79 -11.57
N ARG A 684 23.58 -1.07 -12.55
CA ARG A 684 24.95 -0.56 -12.52
C ARG A 684 24.94 0.92 -12.24
N GLU A 685 26.04 1.40 -11.66
CA GLU A 685 26.28 2.83 -11.58
C GLU A 685 26.24 3.47 -12.97
N GLY A 686 25.41 4.50 -13.10
CA GLY A 686 25.14 5.25 -14.32
C GLY A 686 23.97 4.73 -15.16
N ASP A 687 23.42 3.54 -14.89
CA ASP A 687 22.26 3.01 -15.64
C ASP A 687 21.10 4.00 -15.56
N LEU A 688 20.45 4.28 -16.70
CA LEU A 688 19.16 4.98 -16.72
C LEU A 688 18.04 3.95 -16.59
N VAL A 689 17.30 4.02 -15.48
CA VAL A 689 16.30 3.03 -15.10
C VAL A 689 14.90 3.56 -15.40
N LYS A 690 14.06 2.75 -16.03
CA LYS A 690 12.61 2.94 -16.05
C LYS A 690 11.93 1.92 -15.15
N MET A 691 11.02 2.37 -14.31
CA MET A 691 10.17 1.50 -13.50
C MET A 691 8.70 1.77 -13.80
N THR A 692 7.96 0.70 -14.12
CA THR A 692 6.51 0.73 -14.25
C THR A 692 5.88 0.17 -12.97
N ILE A 693 5.22 1.00 -12.18
CA ILE A 693 4.53 0.58 -10.95
C ILE A 693 3.03 0.47 -11.24
N VAL A 694 2.45 -0.69 -10.95
CA VAL A 694 1.04 -1.02 -11.23
C VAL A 694 0.38 -1.41 -9.91
N ASN A 695 -0.64 -0.68 -9.47
CA ASN A 695 -1.41 -1.08 -8.30
C ASN A 695 -2.69 -1.82 -8.69
N ARG A 696 -2.60 -3.16 -8.71
CA ARG A 696 -3.72 -4.07 -8.94
C ARG A 696 -4.55 -4.34 -7.67
N GLY A 697 -4.01 -4.01 -6.52
CA GLY A 697 -4.63 -4.18 -5.21
C GLY A 697 -5.83 -3.27 -4.98
N MET A 698 -6.39 -3.33 -3.76
CA MET A 698 -7.60 -2.59 -3.37
C MET A 698 -7.32 -1.41 -2.42
N VAL A 699 -6.06 -1.21 -2.04
CA VAL A 699 -5.60 -0.11 -1.19
C VAL A 699 -4.49 0.65 -1.90
N ASP A 700 -4.28 1.90 -1.53
CA ASP A 700 -3.17 2.71 -1.98
C ASP A 700 -1.84 2.29 -1.33
N HIS A 701 -0.75 2.61 -2.02
CA HIS A 701 0.61 2.29 -1.61
C HIS A 701 1.52 3.49 -1.87
N PRO A 702 1.93 4.25 -0.83
CA PRO A 702 3.06 5.17 -0.96
C PRO A 702 4.33 4.36 -1.17
N MET A 703 4.88 4.35 -2.37
CA MET A 703 6.14 3.67 -2.65
C MET A 703 7.29 4.66 -2.41
N HIS A 704 8.12 4.35 -1.42
CA HIS A 704 9.31 5.13 -1.07
C HIS A 704 10.57 4.48 -1.67
N LEU A 705 11.38 5.30 -2.33
CA LEU A 705 12.68 4.92 -2.88
C LEU A 705 13.79 5.56 -2.04
N HIS A 706 14.77 4.75 -1.62
CA HIS A 706 15.92 5.27 -0.89
C HIS A 706 17.03 5.74 -1.84
N GLY A 707 17.76 6.76 -1.40
CA GLY A 707 18.99 7.25 -2.03
C GLY A 707 18.85 7.82 -3.45
N HIS A 708 17.62 7.96 -3.95
CA HIS A 708 17.29 8.47 -5.28
C HIS A 708 15.94 9.18 -5.31
N HIS A 709 15.83 10.25 -6.09
CA HIS A 709 14.55 10.75 -6.59
C HIS A 709 14.23 10.19 -7.97
N ALA A 710 12.95 9.90 -8.19
CA ALA A 710 12.43 9.48 -9.48
C ALA A 710 11.60 10.57 -10.14
N LEU A 711 11.81 10.76 -11.44
CA LEU A 711 10.99 11.59 -12.30
C LEU A 711 9.74 10.80 -12.72
N VAL A 712 8.57 11.35 -12.47
CA VAL A 712 7.31 10.80 -13.01
C VAL A 712 7.22 11.11 -14.51
N LEU A 713 7.14 10.07 -15.33
CA LEU A 713 7.03 10.17 -16.79
C LEU A 713 5.57 10.16 -17.25
N SER A 714 4.75 9.27 -16.67
CA SER A 714 3.34 9.15 -16.99
C SER A 714 2.54 8.55 -15.84
N ARG A 715 1.24 8.84 -15.80
CA ARG A 715 0.26 8.19 -14.93
C ARG A 715 -0.92 7.73 -15.78
N ASN A 716 -1.26 6.45 -15.69
CA ASN A 716 -2.33 5.80 -16.46
C ASN A 716 -2.20 6.00 -17.98
N GLY A 717 -0.95 6.08 -18.47
CA GLY A 717 -0.65 6.35 -19.87
C GLY A 717 -0.79 7.81 -20.29
N GLU A 718 -1.22 8.71 -19.39
CA GLU A 718 -1.18 10.16 -19.60
C GLU A 718 0.21 10.68 -19.22
N PRO A 719 0.95 11.32 -20.14
CA PRO A 719 2.26 11.89 -19.85
C PRO A 719 2.18 13.01 -18.81
N ALA A 720 3.21 13.11 -17.97
CA ALA A 720 3.44 14.31 -17.19
C ALA A 720 3.88 15.44 -18.13
N ASP A 721 3.14 16.56 -18.14
CA ASP A 721 3.42 17.72 -19.00
C ASP A 721 3.40 19.06 -18.26
N GLY A 722 3.33 19.04 -16.92
CA GLY A 722 3.56 20.19 -16.06
C GLY A 722 5.05 20.38 -15.75
N SER A 723 5.33 20.94 -14.57
CA SER A 723 6.69 20.93 -14.01
C SER A 723 7.22 19.51 -13.91
N ALA A 724 8.54 19.35 -14.06
CA ALA A 724 9.21 18.08 -13.77
C ALA A 724 8.86 17.65 -12.35
N TRP A 725 8.16 16.53 -12.24
CA TRP A 725 7.71 15.99 -10.96
C TRP A 725 8.70 14.94 -10.48
N TRP A 726 9.66 15.41 -9.69
CA TRP A 726 10.59 14.56 -8.95
C TRP A 726 9.99 14.21 -7.59
N THR A 727 10.15 12.95 -7.19
CA THR A 727 9.60 12.44 -5.93
C THR A 727 10.42 11.25 -5.46
N ASP A 728 10.59 11.13 -4.14
CA ASP A 728 11.09 9.90 -3.50
C ASP A 728 9.95 9.06 -2.91
N THR A 729 8.72 9.59 -2.82
CA THR A 729 7.57 8.91 -2.22
C THR A 729 6.32 9.09 -3.07
N LEU A 730 6.02 8.08 -3.89
CA LEU A 730 4.93 8.14 -4.85
C LEU A 730 3.68 7.40 -4.37
N ASP A 731 2.56 8.11 -4.24
CA ASP A 731 1.26 7.52 -3.89
C ASP A 731 0.62 6.81 -5.09
N VAL A 732 0.61 5.47 -5.08
CA VAL A 732 0.01 4.67 -6.16
C VAL A 732 -1.37 4.16 -5.73
N GLN A 733 -2.45 4.73 -6.28
CA GLN A 733 -3.82 4.35 -5.93
C GLN A 733 -4.30 3.05 -6.62
N PRO A 734 -5.35 2.38 -6.11
CA PRO A 734 -5.94 1.23 -6.77
C PRO A 734 -6.35 1.51 -8.22
N GLY A 735 -5.78 0.73 -9.15
CA GLY A 735 -6.00 0.88 -10.58
C GLY A 735 -5.12 1.92 -11.25
N GLU A 736 -4.14 2.48 -10.55
CA GLU A 736 -3.15 3.38 -11.13
C GLU A 736 -1.89 2.65 -11.59
N THR A 737 -1.40 3.08 -12.75
CA THR A 737 -0.10 2.72 -13.28
C THR A 737 0.75 3.98 -13.38
N TYR A 738 1.96 3.98 -12.84
CA TYR A 738 2.95 5.03 -13.08
C TYR A 738 4.11 4.46 -13.87
N GLU A 739 4.64 5.27 -14.79
CA GLU A 739 6.00 5.10 -15.28
C GLU A 739 6.87 6.18 -14.66
N ILE A 740 7.95 5.77 -14.00
CA ILE A 740 8.95 6.66 -13.43
C ILE A 740 10.34 6.33 -13.96
N ALA A 741 11.25 7.28 -13.88
CA ALA A 741 12.64 7.06 -14.24
C ALA A 741 13.60 7.76 -13.28
N PHE A 742 14.75 7.14 -13.07
CA PHE A 742 15.85 7.72 -12.30
C PHE A 742 17.17 7.23 -12.88
N ARG A 743 18.24 7.96 -12.57
CA ARG A 743 19.60 7.52 -12.85
C ARG A 743 20.13 6.80 -11.62
N ALA A 744 20.71 5.62 -11.81
CA ALA A 744 21.37 4.90 -10.74
C ALA A 744 22.76 5.50 -10.48
N ASP A 745 22.86 6.64 -9.78
CA ASP A 745 24.10 7.37 -9.51
C ASP A 745 24.52 7.42 -8.03
N ASN A 746 23.77 6.77 -7.14
CA ASN A 746 24.15 6.59 -5.74
C ASN A 746 24.43 5.10 -5.42
N PRO A 747 25.68 4.60 -5.58
CA PRO A 747 25.99 3.18 -5.39
C PRO A 747 25.62 2.66 -4.01
N GLY A 748 25.00 1.47 -3.94
CA GLY A 748 24.63 0.87 -2.66
C GLY A 748 23.70 -0.33 -2.75
N LEU A 749 23.21 -0.72 -1.58
CA LEU A 749 22.04 -1.57 -1.39
C LEU A 749 20.96 -0.69 -0.77
N TRP A 750 19.91 -0.40 -1.55
CA TRP A 750 18.83 0.49 -1.16
C TRP A 750 17.56 -0.31 -0.89
N MET A 751 16.95 -0.09 0.28
CA MET A 751 15.71 -0.73 0.66
C MET A 751 14.54 0.15 0.21
N ASP A 752 13.78 -0.30 -0.79
CA ASP A 752 12.60 0.40 -1.27
C ASP A 752 11.35 -0.28 -0.68
N HIS A 753 10.39 0.50 -0.20
CA HIS A 753 9.26 -0.09 0.53
C HIS A 753 7.97 0.72 0.41
N CYS A 754 6.86 0.08 0.79
CA CYS A 754 5.63 0.81 0.98
C CYS A 754 5.71 1.60 2.28
N HIS A 755 5.61 2.93 2.22
CA HIS A 755 5.63 3.80 3.39
C HIS A 755 4.30 3.79 4.19
N ASN A 756 3.47 2.80 3.94
CA ASN A 756 2.49 2.34 4.90
C ASN A 756 3.16 1.26 5.74
N LEU A 757 3.61 1.60 6.94
CA LEU A 757 4.48 0.77 7.76
C LEU A 757 3.77 -0.49 8.28
N VAL A 758 2.43 -0.55 8.21
CA VAL A 758 1.69 -1.81 8.42
C VAL A 758 1.95 -2.79 7.29
N HIS A 759 1.98 -2.30 6.05
CA HIS A 759 2.32 -3.11 4.89
C HIS A 759 3.82 -3.47 4.90
N ALA A 760 4.70 -2.52 5.19
CA ALA A 760 6.15 -2.73 5.25
C ALA A 760 6.53 -3.81 6.30
N LYS A 761 5.98 -3.71 7.52
CA LYS A 761 6.13 -4.71 8.58
C LYS A 761 5.64 -6.11 8.17
N ALA A 762 4.67 -6.19 7.26
CA ALA A 762 4.19 -7.45 6.69
C ALA A 762 5.01 -7.94 5.48
N GLY A 763 6.17 -7.34 5.23
CA GLY A 763 7.12 -7.71 4.19
C GLY A 763 6.90 -7.01 2.85
N MET A 764 6.15 -5.91 2.79
CA MET A 764 6.01 -5.10 1.57
C MET A 764 7.23 -4.19 1.36
N SER A 765 8.40 -4.81 1.20
CA SER A 765 9.69 -4.19 0.89
C SER A 765 10.43 -4.96 -0.21
N MET A 766 11.33 -4.29 -0.91
CA MET A 766 12.24 -4.84 -1.91
C MET A 766 13.55 -4.06 -1.93
N HIS A 767 14.46 -4.39 -2.84
CA HIS A 767 15.76 -3.73 -2.91
C HIS A 767 16.11 -3.31 -4.33
N LEU A 768 16.63 -2.10 -4.46
CA LEU A 768 17.45 -1.68 -5.58
C LEU A 768 18.91 -1.95 -5.22
N MET A 769 19.56 -2.86 -5.95
CA MET A 769 20.89 -3.36 -5.62
C MET A 769 21.88 -3.07 -6.74
N TYR A 770 23.01 -2.47 -6.40
CA TYR A 770 24.09 -2.23 -7.33
C TYR A 770 24.95 -3.47 -7.53
N GLU A 771 25.28 -3.78 -8.78
CA GLU A 771 26.20 -4.85 -9.13
C GLU A 771 27.58 -4.61 -8.46
N GLY A 772 28.07 -5.60 -7.71
CA GLY A 772 29.38 -5.52 -7.03
C GLY A 772 29.34 -4.94 -5.61
N ILE A 773 28.17 -4.62 -5.08
CA ILE A 773 28.01 -4.22 -3.67
C ILE A 773 27.70 -5.46 -2.80
N ALA A 774 28.24 -5.48 -1.59
CA ALA A 774 27.93 -6.48 -0.56
C ALA A 774 27.71 -5.80 0.79
N ALA A 775 26.77 -6.32 1.60
CA ALA A 775 26.52 -5.83 2.95
C ALA A 775 27.12 -6.79 3.99
N PRO A 776 27.87 -6.29 5.00
CA PRO A 776 28.33 -7.12 6.11
C PRO A 776 27.25 -7.35 7.18
N TYR A 777 26.05 -6.79 6.98
CA TYR A 777 24.94 -6.78 7.92
C TYR A 777 23.90 -7.84 7.56
N THR A 778 23.12 -8.27 8.54
CA THR A 778 22.02 -9.21 8.32
C THR A 778 20.84 -8.88 9.23
N VAL A 779 19.63 -9.13 8.75
CA VAL A 779 18.35 -8.95 9.45
C VAL A 779 17.94 -10.24 10.17
N GLY A 780 17.20 -10.13 11.28
CA GLY A 780 16.56 -11.25 11.96
C GLY A 780 16.81 -11.31 13.46
N GLU A 781 16.11 -12.23 14.14
CA GLU A 781 16.11 -12.35 15.61
C GLU A 781 17.50 -12.56 16.21
N GLU A 782 18.45 -13.19 15.49
CA GLU A 782 19.81 -13.42 16.00
C GLU A 782 20.66 -12.14 16.01
N THR A 783 20.39 -11.20 15.11
CA THR A 783 21.14 -9.93 15.00
C THR A 783 20.43 -8.75 15.64
N GLN A 784 19.16 -8.92 16.05
CA GLN A 784 18.29 -7.85 16.57
C GLN A 784 18.01 -6.74 15.55
N ASN A 785 18.47 -6.89 14.31
CA ASN A 785 18.21 -5.97 13.22
C ASN A 785 16.85 -6.28 12.61
N HIS A 786 15.94 -5.31 12.66
CA HIS A 786 14.58 -5.41 12.16
C HIS A 786 14.19 -4.07 11.55
N PRO A 787 14.35 -3.87 10.23
CA PRO A 787 14.02 -2.60 9.60
C PRO A 787 12.59 -2.10 9.90
N GLU A 788 11.57 -2.94 9.68
CA GLU A 788 10.13 -2.55 9.67
C GLU A 788 9.29 -3.02 10.86
#